data_AF-A0A4Q3V988-F1
#
_entry.id   AF-A0A4Q3V988-F1
#
_cell.length_a   1.000
_cell.length_b   1.000
_cell.length_c   1.000
_cell.angle_alpha   90.00
_cell.angle_beta   90.00
_cell.angle_gamma   90.00
#
_symmetry.space_group_name_H-M   'P 1'
#
loop_
_entity.id
_entity.type
_entity.pdbx_description
1 polymer ?
#
loop_
_entity_poly.entity_id
_entity_poly.type
_entity_poly.pdbx_seq_one_letter_code
_entity_poly.pdbx_strand_id
1 'polypeptide(L)'
;MEPRLLQPRTRPGGEPAKAGPVESRYPQEHASGLRIPWGGEPLRNFRRHCHSAFTLIELMTVIAISAVLLTIILIPLFQSFNLTRQALALADAQDKGRELTERISREIGGAVAVREGGRVRTTFRGLADQSISGNATIIRVPRVTVGADGGRFLNPPQPPVEVVLPFTKIDIVKAAQGEDFIDKDNPGQYRDPISGKIDPTLTSPKGQVKLSIAPGQTLVRWFVALHNPLLEYNNPYDGLLQARNGDRDNLYVLYRAEVTPRRWRSVNLTSGTTQMRYVADSRYFEFEGNAVGTDAGTGEPVGLVPKLDDPRFMLNDGVVGKDARIANWLRKAVVQTEISRFDMIQTIYDLASRRVRHDNDGIPQVLPLVQFRPSHVGSDPAEGMVAVRPGDESADGTASAPDVYTTKMSQMSNPTIRTWPVGWTNQNGDADNYLVGRFDPENGLTGRPRGLSIYFYDPALSQDDYIGGVELFDLDLYNDTIARGGLYPFSQAMKAADDRSGWLSNSMYRSAFTPYNLDTARGRIIASFGIDEFGNPNQEPTLANPSNLPIVTTTGVDLNVFTPRTEIQTGAFNTVVGINTRFNVLYNLVEADVTNANGVGNLDLSRIHRAIDLRVTPMADGTPSPLNPGYGFKASIVPGSEIIEGPDQSPGVGYDTTRYVRYNRVNADPGVNQYVINYKDRPEPGLLNGSGVLVPDYTRIGLSGAAIAGFNPTIYSGTNFTSAVIQPQYKTGYLQFNSNPNQPLPPGQIRVYYRVQFTAARSGSNANLPGARQDTFAVDYDSRELMNVLLTIRNYPQSSAPNPQNVTLKATARVRNYLR
;
A
#
# COMPACT_ATOMS: atom_id res chain seq x y z
N MET A 1 -46.46 -53.32 -25.19
CA MET A 1 -45.82 -53.97 -26.35
C MET A 1 -44.59 -54.71 -25.85
N GLU A 2 -44.61 -56.03 -25.94
CA GLU A 2 -43.40 -56.88 -25.91
C GLU A 2 -42.84 -56.96 -27.36
N PRO A 3 -41.60 -57.43 -27.63
CA PRO A 3 -41.24 -58.84 -27.42
C PRO A 3 -39.84 -59.09 -26.81
N ARG A 4 -39.61 -60.38 -26.50
CA ARG A 4 -38.44 -61.01 -25.86
C ARG A 4 -37.48 -61.67 -26.89
N LEU A 5 -36.47 -62.38 -26.33
CA LEU A 5 -35.66 -63.49 -26.89
C LEU A 5 -34.33 -63.05 -27.55
N LEU A 6 -33.17 -63.70 -27.37
CA LEU A 6 -32.79 -64.93 -26.62
C LEU A 6 -31.28 -64.90 -26.20
N GLN A 7 -30.94 -65.55 -25.08
CA GLN A 7 -29.59 -66.03 -24.68
C GLN A 7 -29.36 -67.47 -25.25
N PRO A 8 -28.25 -68.24 -25.03
CA PRO A 8 -27.12 -68.13 -24.06
C PRO A 8 -25.71 -68.42 -24.67
N ARG A 9 -24.55 -68.34 -23.99
CA ARG A 9 -23.98 -69.15 -22.86
C ARG A 9 -22.53 -68.61 -22.63
N THR A 10 -21.75 -68.80 -21.56
CA THR A 10 -21.81 -69.60 -20.31
C THR A 10 -21.08 -68.84 -19.16
N ARG A 11 -20.98 -69.45 -17.97
CA ARG A 11 -20.16 -69.15 -16.77
C ARG A 11 -19.41 -70.47 -16.38
N PRO A 12 -18.78 -70.71 -15.20
CA PRO A 12 -18.58 -69.92 -13.95
C PRO A 12 -17.07 -69.86 -13.54
N GLY A 13 -16.58 -69.44 -12.36
CA GLY A 13 -17.07 -68.97 -11.04
C GLY A 13 -15.92 -69.17 -10.03
N GLY A 14 -15.94 -68.79 -8.75
CA GLY A 14 -16.91 -68.04 -7.94
C GLY A 14 -16.42 -68.01 -6.48
N GLU A 15 -16.44 -66.84 -5.85
CA GLU A 15 -16.35 -66.60 -4.40
C GLU A 15 -17.68 -67.01 -3.68
N PRO A 16 -17.84 -66.92 -2.32
CA PRO A 16 -16.89 -66.97 -1.20
C PRO A 16 -17.43 -67.72 0.07
N ALA A 17 -16.66 -67.63 1.18
CA ALA A 17 -17.12 -67.37 2.57
C ALA A 17 -17.58 -68.47 3.58
N LYS A 18 -17.12 -68.22 4.82
CA LYS A 18 -17.76 -68.41 6.16
C LYS A 18 -17.73 -69.76 6.92
N ALA A 19 -17.15 -69.63 8.13
CA ALA A 19 -17.68 -70.00 9.46
C ALA A 19 -17.66 -71.47 9.96
N GLY A 20 -17.25 -71.62 11.22
CA GLY A 20 -17.83 -72.61 12.15
C GLY A 20 -16.85 -73.65 12.73
N PRO A 21 -17.03 -74.12 13.98
CA PRO A 21 -15.98 -74.82 14.75
C PRO A 21 -16.38 -76.23 15.25
N VAL A 22 -15.58 -76.76 16.21
CA VAL A 22 -15.93 -77.73 17.28
C VAL A 22 -15.51 -79.20 17.08
N GLU A 23 -14.71 -79.69 18.05
CA GLU A 23 -14.48 -81.07 18.56
C GLU A 23 -14.16 -82.23 17.60
N SER A 24 -13.64 -83.40 18.00
CA SER A 24 -12.81 -83.94 19.09
C SER A 24 -12.95 -85.47 18.95
N ARG A 25 -11.91 -86.27 19.29
CA ARG A 25 -12.00 -87.65 19.82
C ARG A 25 -10.60 -88.31 19.91
N TYR A 26 -10.20 -88.68 21.13
CA TYR A 26 -9.27 -89.77 21.44
C TYR A 26 -10.09 -91.06 21.76
N PRO A 27 -9.50 -92.27 21.68
CA PRO A 27 -8.94 -92.97 22.88
C PRO A 27 -7.52 -93.54 22.62
N GLN A 28 -6.57 -93.57 23.56
CA GLN A 28 -6.35 -94.42 24.76
C GLN A 28 -5.82 -95.87 24.52
N GLU A 29 -4.77 -96.20 25.31
CA GLU A 29 -4.23 -97.50 25.83
C GLU A 29 -2.71 -97.63 25.61
N HIS A 30 -1.82 -97.61 26.64
CA HIS A 30 -1.51 -98.61 27.71
C HIS A 30 -1.01 -99.98 27.17
N ALA A 31 0.05 -100.64 27.66
CA ALA A 31 1.15 -100.33 28.60
C ALA A 31 2.25 -101.45 28.57
N SER A 32 3.41 -101.24 29.26
CA SER A 32 4.45 -102.26 29.63
C SER A 32 5.27 -102.91 28.48
N GLY A 33 6.45 -103.53 28.67
CA GLY A 33 7.37 -103.64 29.82
C GLY A 33 8.50 -104.69 29.62
N LEU A 34 9.68 -104.46 30.23
CA LEU A 34 10.82 -105.39 30.51
C LEU A 34 11.81 -105.91 29.41
N ARG A 35 13.07 -105.45 29.56
CA ARG A 35 14.36 -106.21 29.72
C ARG A 35 15.01 -107.11 28.62
N ILE A 36 16.20 -106.65 28.14
CA ILE A 36 17.56 -107.33 28.18
C ILE A 36 17.77 -108.61 27.27
N PRO A 37 18.97 -108.98 26.74
CA PRO A 37 20.36 -108.51 27.00
C PRO A 37 21.26 -108.13 25.78
N TRP A 38 22.46 -107.65 26.17
CA TRP A 38 23.78 -107.65 25.52
C TRP A 38 24.15 -109.03 24.91
N GLY A 39 25.12 -109.20 24.00
CA GLY A 39 26.08 -108.30 23.33
C GLY A 39 27.23 -109.12 22.70
N GLY A 40 27.90 -108.63 21.65
CA GLY A 40 29.01 -109.35 21.00
C GLY A 40 29.66 -108.60 19.82
N GLU A 41 30.95 -108.26 19.96
CA GLU A 41 31.86 -107.75 18.92
C GLU A 41 32.46 -108.91 18.07
N PRO A 42 33.28 -108.68 17.01
CA PRO A 42 33.74 -107.41 16.39
C PRO A 42 33.60 -107.35 14.85
N LEU A 43 33.67 -106.14 14.25
CA LEU A 43 34.24 -105.98 12.90
C LEU A 43 35.12 -104.71 12.81
N ARG A 44 36.39 -104.94 12.47
CA ARG A 44 37.46 -103.94 12.42
C ARG A 44 37.62 -103.34 11.01
N ASN A 45 37.93 -102.04 10.98
CA ASN A 45 38.69 -101.31 9.94
C ASN A 45 38.03 -101.05 8.58
N PHE A 46 37.71 -99.78 8.28
CA PHE A 46 38.67 -98.89 7.59
C PHE A 46 38.32 -97.37 7.69
N ARG A 47 39.25 -96.61 8.32
CA ARG A 47 39.58 -95.15 8.18
C ARG A 47 38.49 -94.04 8.21
N ARG A 48 38.51 -93.30 9.34
CA ARG A 48 38.71 -91.83 9.49
C ARG A 48 38.24 -90.89 8.35
N HIS A 49 37.40 -89.89 8.67
CA HIS A 49 37.83 -88.59 9.21
C HIS A 49 36.68 -87.82 9.91
N CYS A 50 37.03 -87.05 10.95
CA CYS A 50 36.34 -85.90 11.55
C CYS A 50 34.83 -85.98 11.93
N HIS A 51 34.55 -85.85 13.23
CA HIS A 51 33.92 -84.64 13.81
C HIS A 51 34.14 -84.61 15.34
N SER A 52 34.70 -83.53 15.86
CA SER A 52 34.90 -83.27 17.29
C SER A 52 33.69 -82.56 17.91
N ALA A 53 33.37 -82.87 19.16
CA ALA A 53 32.47 -82.03 19.95
C ALA A 53 33.19 -80.73 20.34
N PHE A 54 32.48 -79.60 20.26
CA PHE A 54 33.03 -78.28 20.58
C PHE A 54 33.41 -78.14 22.06
N THR A 55 34.51 -77.44 22.30
CA THR A 55 35.00 -77.10 23.64
C THR A 55 34.23 -75.90 24.22
N LEU A 56 34.21 -75.78 25.56
CA LEU A 56 33.50 -74.70 26.26
C LEU A 56 34.01 -73.31 25.84
N ILE A 57 35.31 -73.19 25.53
CA ILE A 57 35.92 -71.94 25.07
C ILE A 57 35.51 -71.58 23.63
N GLU A 58 35.33 -72.56 22.74
CA GLU A 58 34.73 -72.31 21.41
C GLU A 58 33.29 -71.80 21.54
N LEU A 59 32.49 -72.39 22.43
CA LEU A 59 31.09 -71.98 22.62
C LEU A 59 31.00 -70.55 23.20
N MET A 60 31.85 -70.18 24.16
CA MET A 60 31.95 -68.79 24.63
C MET A 60 32.42 -67.83 23.52
N THR A 61 33.40 -68.25 22.71
CA THR A 61 33.92 -67.42 21.60
C THR A 61 32.86 -67.20 20.52
N VAL A 62 32.09 -68.24 20.18
CA VAL A 62 30.95 -68.13 19.25
C VAL A 62 29.87 -67.20 19.78
N ILE A 63 29.51 -67.27 21.07
CA ILE A 63 28.54 -66.34 21.67
C ILE A 63 29.08 -64.90 21.66
N ALA A 64 30.35 -64.69 21.99
CA ALA A 64 30.97 -63.36 21.97
C ALA A 64 31.01 -62.77 20.56
N ILE A 65 31.45 -63.54 19.56
CA ILE A 65 31.45 -63.13 18.14
C ILE A 65 30.03 -62.88 17.65
N SER A 66 29.06 -63.72 18.03
CA SER A 66 27.65 -63.54 17.66
C SER A 66 27.07 -62.26 18.27
N ALA A 67 27.37 -61.97 19.53
CA ALA A 67 26.93 -60.74 20.19
C ALA A 67 27.55 -59.49 19.52
N VAL A 68 28.83 -59.53 19.16
CA VAL A 68 29.51 -58.45 18.42
C VAL A 68 28.89 -58.27 17.03
N LEU A 69 28.71 -59.34 16.25
CA LEU A 69 28.07 -59.29 14.92
C LEU A 69 26.62 -58.78 14.99
N LEU A 70 25.84 -59.29 15.94
CA LEU A 70 24.45 -58.88 16.15
C LEU A 70 24.35 -57.41 16.55
N THR A 71 25.30 -56.91 17.34
CA THR A 71 25.41 -55.48 17.71
C THR A 71 25.79 -54.61 16.51
N ILE A 72 26.77 -55.05 15.71
CA ILE A 72 27.22 -54.38 14.48
C ILE A 72 26.09 -54.31 13.43
N ILE A 73 25.18 -55.30 13.39
CA ILE A 73 24.05 -55.31 12.44
C ILE A 73 22.84 -54.53 12.98
N LEU A 74 22.47 -54.71 14.25
CA LEU A 74 21.25 -54.10 14.81
C LEU A 74 21.37 -52.59 15.01
N ILE A 75 22.53 -52.07 15.46
CA ILE A 75 22.65 -50.62 15.73
C ILE A 75 22.44 -49.80 14.44
N PRO A 76 23.11 -50.09 13.30
CA PRO A 76 22.85 -49.40 12.04
C PRO A 76 21.43 -49.61 11.51
N LEU A 77 20.80 -50.76 11.77
CA LEU A 77 19.44 -51.09 11.33
C LEU A 77 18.38 -50.30 12.12
N PHE A 78 18.57 -50.06 13.42
CA PHE A 78 17.72 -49.12 14.18
C PHE A 78 17.98 -47.66 13.78
N GLN A 79 19.23 -47.30 13.45
CA GLN A 79 19.55 -45.97 12.94
C GLN A 79 18.92 -45.71 11.56
N SER A 80 18.96 -46.69 10.64
CA SER A 80 18.36 -46.55 9.31
C SER A 80 16.84 -46.39 9.39
N PHE A 81 16.14 -47.18 10.22
CA PHE A 81 14.70 -46.97 10.45
C PHE A 81 14.38 -45.60 11.06
N ASN A 82 15.20 -45.08 11.98
CA ASN A 82 15.03 -43.73 12.52
C ASN A 82 15.26 -42.65 11.44
N LEU A 83 16.26 -42.82 10.57
CA LEU A 83 16.52 -41.92 9.43
C LEU A 83 15.37 -41.96 8.41
N THR A 84 14.85 -43.14 8.05
CA THR A 84 13.70 -43.27 7.14
C THR A 84 12.45 -42.62 7.74
N ARG A 85 12.18 -42.81 9.03
CA ARG A 85 11.06 -42.13 9.72
C ARG A 85 11.23 -40.61 9.76
N GLN A 86 12.45 -40.11 9.97
CA GLN A 86 12.75 -38.68 9.91
C GLN A 86 12.59 -38.11 8.50
N ALA A 87 13.02 -38.83 7.46
CA ALA A 87 12.85 -38.42 6.07
C ALA A 87 11.37 -38.37 5.65
N LEU A 88 10.57 -39.37 6.03
CA LEU A 88 9.12 -39.37 5.80
C LEU A 88 8.43 -38.21 6.55
N ALA A 89 8.81 -37.97 7.81
CA ALA A 89 8.32 -36.85 8.62
C ALA A 89 8.67 -35.48 8.02
N LEU A 90 9.86 -35.35 7.40
CA LEU A 90 10.30 -34.15 6.72
C LEU A 90 9.53 -33.91 5.41
N ALA A 91 9.27 -34.97 4.63
CA ALA A 91 8.49 -34.89 3.40
C ALA A 91 7.03 -34.48 3.67
N ASP A 92 6.35 -35.13 4.63
CA ASP A 92 4.99 -34.76 5.07
C ASP A 92 4.93 -33.30 5.53
N ALA A 93 5.93 -32.84 6.29
CA ALA A 93 6.04 -31.45 6.71
C ALA A 93 6.19 -30.46 5.54
N GLN A 94 6.97 -30.81 4.51
CA GLN A 94 7.12 -29.97 3.31
C GLN A 94 5.82 -29.90 2.49
N ASP A 95 5.19 -31.03 2.22
CA ASP A 95 3.95 -31.10 1.44
C ASP A 95 2.80 -30.38 2.15
N LYS A 96 2.61 -30.62 3.46
CA LYS A 96 1.61 -29.91 4.27
C LYS A 96 1.90 -28.43 4.37
N GLY A 97 3.17 -28.04 4.54
CA GLY A 97 3.56 -26.65 4.56
C GLY A 97 3.23 -25.93 3.26
N ARG A 98 3.49 -26.57 2.13
CA ARG A 98 3.15 -26.04 0.81
C ARG A 98 1.63 -25.90 0.62
N GLU A 99 0.86 -26.95 0.93
CA GLU A 99 -0.60 -26.95 0.86
C GLU A 99 -1.21 -25.81 1.69
N LEU A 100 -0.80 -25.67 2.96
CA LEU A 100 -1.28 -24.63 3.86
C LEU A 100 -0.89 -23.22 3.38
N THR A 101 0.36 -23.05 2.93
CA THR A 101 0.85 -21.74 2.48
C THR A 101 0.17 -21.31 1.18
N GLU A 102 -0.03 -22.22 0.22
CA GLU A 102 -0.79 -21.96 -1.01
C GLU A 102 -2.27 -21.67 -0.70
N ARG A 103 -2.87 -22.35 0.29
CA ARG A 103 -4.25 -22.07 0.74
C ARG A 103 -4.39 -20.67 1.34
N ILE A 104 -3.52 -20.33 2.29
CA ILE A 104 -3.52 -19.00 2.95
C ILE A 104 -3.29 -17.90 1.91
N SER A 105 -2.29 -18.05 1.04
CA SER A 105 -1.99 -17.06 -0.01
C SER A 105 -3.16 -16.87 -0.98
N ARG A 106 -3.84 -17.96 -1.36
CA ARG A 106 -5.05 -17.92 -2.21
C ARG A 106 -6.23 -17.22 -1.53
N GLU A 107 -6.44 -17.46 -0.23
CA GLU A 107 -7.51 -16.79 0.52
C GLU A 107 -7.25 -15.29 0.70
N ILE A 108 -6.00 -14.92 0.97
CA ILE A 108 -5.57 -13.51 1.03
C ILE A 108 -5.70 -12.83 -0.35
N GLY A 109 -5.30 -13.49 -1.44
CA GLY A 109 -5.40 -12.95 -2.80
C GLY A 109 -6.83 -12.89 -3.36
N GLY A 110 -7.74 -13.67 -2.80
CA GLY A 110 -9.18 -13.62 -3.06
C GLY A 110 -9.97 -12.67 -2.15
N ALA A 111 -9.30 -12.02 -1.19
CA ALA A 111 -9.93 -11.11 -0.24
C ALA A 111 -10.31 -9.76 -0.88
N VAL A 112 -11.39 -9.16 -0.38
CA VAL A 112 -11.68 -7.75 -0.65
C VAL A 112 -10.81 -6.87 0.23
N ALA A 113 -10.58 -7.25 1.49
CA ALA A 113 -9.61 -6.57 2.37
C ALA A 113 -9.01 -7.52 3.40
N VAL A 114 -7.83 -7.14 3.90
CA VAL A 114 -7.23 -7.74 5.09
C VAL A 114 -7.22 -6.67 6.17
N ARG A 115 -7.79 -6.99 7.33
CA ARG A 115 -7.94 -6.05 8.42
C ARG A 115 -6.68 -6.05 9.27
N GLU A 116 -6.08 -4.87 9.42
CA GLU A 116 -4.95 -4.67 10.31
C GLU A 116 -5.45 -4.37 11.72
N GLY A 117 -5.21 -5.29 12.66
CA GLY A 117 -5.47 -5.07 14.08
C GLY A 117 -4.49 -4.07 14.68
N GLY A 118 -4.95 -2.83 14.82
CA GLY A 118 -4.23 -1.73 15.49
C GLY A 118 -3.94 -2.01 16.96
N ARG A 119 -3.40 -1.04 17.70
CA ARG A 119 -3.05 -1.27 19.12
C ARG A 119 -4.29 -1.22 20.00
N VAL A 120 -4.55 -2.31 20.71
CA VAL A 120 -5.66 -2.49 21.66
C VAL A 120 -5.12 -2.40 23.09
N ARG A 121 -5.83 -1.69 23.96
CA ARG A 121 -5.61 -1.75 25.41
C ARG A 121 -6.28 -2.99 25.97
N THR A 122 -5.52 -3.84 26.66
CA THR A 122 -6.02 -5.10 27.23
C THR A 122 -5.24 -5.47 28.48
N THR A 123 -5.77 -6.39 29.28
CA THR A 123 -5.04 -6.94 30.42
C THR A 123 -3.92 -7.87 29.93
N PHE A 124 -2.72 -7.78 30.50
CA PHE A 124 -1.61 -8.68 30.20
C PHE A 124 -0.74 -8.90 31.44
N ARG A 125 -0.43 -10.17 31.76
CA ARG A 125 0.32 -10.55 32.97
C ARG A 125 -0.28 -9.96 34.28
N GLY A 126 -1.61 -9.80 34.30
CA GLY A 126 -2.35 -9.20 35.43
C GLY A 126 -2.38 -7.66 35.46
N LEU A 127 -1.62 -6.97 34.61
CA LEU A 127 -1.66 -5.52 34.48
C LEU A 127 -2.75 -5.10 33.49
N ALA A 128 -3.60 -4.15 33.87
CA ALA A 128 -4.59 -3.56 32.97
C ALA A 128 -3.96 -2.63 31.91
N ASP A 129 -4.76 -2.26 30.90
CA ASP A 129 -4.48 -1.23 29.88
C ASP A 129 -3.15 -1.35 29.10
N GLN A 130 -2.60 -2.55 28.96
CA GLN A 130 -1.40 -2.80 28.19
C GLN A 130 -1.66 -2.68 26.69
N SER A 131 -0.81 -1.94 25.97
CA SER A 131 -0.96 -1.62 24.54
C SER A 131 -0.35 -2.70 23.63
N ILE A 132 -1.18 -3.66 23.23
CA ILE A 132 -0.81 -4.84 22.44
C ILE A 132 -1.38 -4.74 21.02
N SER A 133 -0.67 -5.25 20.01
CA SER A 133 -1.19 -5.30 18.63
C SER A 133 -2.41 -6.21 18.52
N GLY A 134 -3.45 -5.75 17.84
CA GLY A 134 -4.65 -6.52 17.55
C GLY A 134 -4.39 -7.74 16.65
N ASN A 135 -3.29 -7.78 15.89
CA ASN A 135 -2.84 -8.95 15.12
C ASN A 135 -2.04 -9.97 15.96
N ALA A 136 -1.83 -9.71 17.24
CA ALA A 136 -1.21 -10.67 18.16
C ALA A 136 -2.27 -11.57 18.83
N THR A 137 -1.80 -12.69 19.37
CA THR A 137 -2.59 -13.53 20.28
C THR A 137 -1.84 -13.65 21.60
N ILE A 138 -2.53 -13.50 22.72
CA ILE A 138 -1.97 -13.78 24.05
C ILE A 138 -2.18 -15.25 24.35
N ILE A 139 -1.12 -15.95 24.75
CA ILE A 139 -1.11 -17.36 25.09
C ILE A 139 -0.70 -17.58 26.54
N ARG A 140 -0.90 -18.80 27.06
CA ARG A 140 -0.44 -19.22 28.38
C ARG A 140 0.55 -20.37 28.28
N VAL A 141 1.70 -20.25 28.93
CA VAL A 141 2.74 -21.28 28.97
C VAL A 141 3.11 -21.62 30.42
N PRO A 142 3.52 -22.87 30.72
CA PRO A 142 4.03 -23.22 32.04
C PRO A 142 5.24 -22.36 32.45
N ARG A 143 5.38 -22.07 33.75
CA ARG A 143 6.50 -21.31 34.30
C ARG A 143 7.71 -22.22 34.58
N VAL A 144 8.91 -21.69 34.40
CA VAL A 144 10.20 -22.40 34.44
C VAL A 144 11.11 -21.70 35.48
N THR A 145 12.02 -22.41 36.13
CA THR A 145 12.86 -21.87 37.21
C THR A 145 13.86 -20.80 36.72
N VAL A 146 14.13 -19.81 37.57
CA VAL A 146 15.09 -18.70 37.37
C VAL A 146 16.33 -18.90 38.24
N GLY A 147 17.52 -18.50 37.77
CA GLY A 147 18.78 -18.55 38.55
C GLY A 147 19.78 -19.60 38.07
N ALA A 148 20.67 -20.08 38.96
CA ALA A 148 21.74 -21.02 38.63
C ALA A 148 21.22 -22.37 38.06
N ASP A 149 20.05 -22.81 38.52
CA ASP A 149 19.31 -23.99 38.02
C ASP A 149 18.38 -23.67 36.83
N GLY A 150 18.49 -22.46 36.27
CA GLY A 150 17.53 -21.89 35.33
C GLY A 150 17.29 -22.75 34.10
N GLY A 151 16.01 -22.83 33.70
CA GLY A 151 15.57 -23.62 32.54
C GLY A 151 15.00 -25.02 32.86
N ARG A 152 14.84 -25.39 34.14
CA ARG A 152 14.09 -26.59 34.57
C ARG A 152 12.61 -26.26 34.84
N PHE A 153 11.70 -27.19 34.53
CA PHE A 153 10.29 -27.08 34.90
C PHE A 153 10.12 -27.10 36.44
N LEU A 154 9.16 -26.31 36.94
CA LEU A 154 8.91 -26.17 38.38
C LEU A 154 8.12 -27.36 38.94
N ASN A 155 8.54 -27.86 40.10
CA ASN A 155 7.83 -28.86 40.89
C ASN A 155 7.75 -28.38 42.36
N PRO A 156 6.57 -28.11 42.94
CA PRO A 156 5.24 -28.26 42.32
C PRO A 156 4.99 -27.27 41.17
N PRO A 157 4.08 -27.61 40.21
CA PRO A 157 3.70 -26.71 39.14
C PRO A 157 3.23 -25.35 39.66
N GLN A 158 3.59 -24.28 38.94
CA GLN A 158 3.12 -22.92 39.20
C GLN A 158 2.07 -22.52 38.16
N PRO A 159 1.17 -21.57 38.47
CA PRO A 159 0.17 -21.10 37.51
C PRO A 159 0.84 -20.61 36.21
N PRO A 160 0.23 -20.89 35.05
CA PRO A 160 0.82 -20.56 33.75
C PRO A 160 0.88 -19.05 33.52
N VAL A 161 1.91 -18.61 32.80
CA VAL A 161 2.20 -17.19 32.57
C VAL A 161 1.80 -16.75 31.15
N GLU A 162 1.36 -15.50 31.04
CA GLU A 162 0.92 -14.92 29.77
C GLU A 162 2.08 -14.41 28.92
N VAL A 163 2.08 -14.78 27.62
CA VAL A 163 3.05 -14.33 26.62
C VAL A 163 2.32 -13.85 25.37
N VAL A 164 2.79 -12.76 24.77
CA VAL A 164 2.25 -12.24 23.49
C VAL A 164 2.96 -12.91 22.32
N LEU A 165 2.19 -13.51 21.41
CA LEU A 165 2.69 -13.97 20.11
C LEU A 165 2.33 -12.94 19.02
N PRO A 166 3.28 -12.13 18.55
CA PRO A 166 3.01 -11.11 17.53
C PRO A 166 2.67 -11.77 16.17
N PHE A 167 1.80 -11.12 15.40
CA PHE A 167 1.44 -11.51 14.02
C PHE A 167 0.83 -12.93 13.87
N THR A 168 0.24 -13.48 14.92
CA THR A 168 -0.37 -14.83 14.91
C THR A 168 -1.85 -14.85 14.54
N LYS A 169 -2.51 -13.70 14.44
CA LYS A 169 -3.91 -13.55 14.03
C LYS A 169 -3.98 -12.67 12.77
N ILE A 170 -4.77 -13.08 11.79
CA ILE A 170 -5.12 -12.29 10.60
C ILE A 170 -6.62 -12.42 10.31
N ASP A 171 -7.23 -11.28 9.98
CA ASP A 171 -8.65 -11.11 9.68
C ASP A 171 -8.84 -10.77 8.20
N ILE A 172 -9.57 -11.61 7.47
CA ILE A 172 -9.73 -11.54 6.01
C ILE A 172 -11.22 -11.33 5.68
N VAL A 173 -11.53 -10.22 5.01
CA VAL A 173 -12.89 -9.90 4.53
C VAL A 173 -13.07 -10.46 3.12
N LYS A 174 -14.02 -11.38 2.95
CA LYS A 174 -14.34 -12.00 1.66
C LYS A 174 -15.13 -11.04 0.76
N ALA A 175 -15.12 -11.33 -0.55
CA ALA A 175 -16.03 -10.69 -1.49
C ALA A 175 -17.49 -11.10 -1.26
N ALA A 176 -18.43 -10.22 -1.57
CA ALA A 176 -19.85 -10.54 -1.56
C ALA A 176 -20.16 -11.69 -2.53
N GLN A 177 -20.58 -12.83 -1.98
CA GLN A 177 -20.98 -14.02 -2.74
C GLN A 177 -22.50 -14.09 -2.75
N GLY A 178 -23.13 -13.39 -3.71
CA GLY A 178 -24.57 -13.41 -3.92
C GLY A 178 -25.38 -13.00 -2.70
N GLU A 179 -24.90 -12.02 -1.92
CA GLU A 179 -25.58 -11.50 -0.73
C GLU A 179 -26.82 -10.67 -1.11
N ASP A 180 -27.83 -11.34 -1.64
CA ASP A 180 -29.12 -10.73 -1.96
C ASP A 180 -29.93 -10.45 -0.68
N PHE A 181 -30.79 -9.45 -0.80
CA PHE A 181 -31.54 -8.80 0.28
C PHE A 181 -32.05 -9.77 1.35
N ILE A 182 -31.82 -9.41 2.62
CA ILE A 182 -32.56 -9.95 3.77
C ILE A 182 -34.05 -9.79 3.46
N ASP A 183 -34.78 -10.89 3.49
CA ASP A 183 -36.23 -10.88 3.37
C ASP A 183 -36.81 -10.03 4.51
N LYS A 184 -37.55 -8.98 4.16
CA LYS A 184 -38.20 -8.07 5.14
C LYS A 184 -39.15 -8.83 6.07
N ASP A 185 -39.72 -9.95 5.60
CA ASP A 185 -40.70 -10.75 6.31
C ASP A 185 -40.08 -11.96 7.03
N ASN A 186 -38.84 -12.35 6.70
CA ASN A 186 -38.11 -13.47 7.33
C ASN A 186 -36.66 -13.11 7.71
N PRO A 187 -36.45 -12.21 8.69
CA PRO A 187 -35.15 -11.59 8.87
C PRO A 187 -34.12 -12.53 9.53
N GLY A 188 -33.01 -12.81 8.83
CA GLY A 188 -31.91 -13.63 9.34
C GLY A 188 -31.84 -15.06 8.81
N GLN A 189 -32.66 -15.43 7.83
CA GLN A 189 -32.52 -16.67 7.06
C GLN A 189 -31.92 -16.36 5.68
N TYR A 190 -30.98 -17.19 5.20
CA TYR A 190 -30.34 -16.98 3.90
C TYR A 190 -31.08 -17.74 2.79
N ARG A 191 -31.17 -17.13 1.60
CA ARG A 191 -31.69 -17.78 0.40
C ARG A 191 -30.57 -18.58 -0.26
N ASP A 192 -30.82 -19.86 -0.57
CA ASP A 192 -29.90 -20.67 -1.36
C ASP A 192 -29.94 -20.18 -2.83
N PRO A 193 -28.78 -19.80 -3.42
CA PRO A 193 -28.68 -19.29 -4.79
C PRO A 193 -29.00 -20.33 -5.86
N ILE A 194 -28.94 -21.63 -5.53
CA ILE A 194 -29.18 -22.72 -6.49
C ILE A 194 -30.67 -23.07 -6.55
N SER A 195 -31.32 -23.23 -5.39
CA SER A 195 -32.76 -23.55 -5.34
C SER A 195 -33.69 -22.34 -5.29
N GLY A 196 -33.17 -21.14 -5.04
CA GLY A 196 -33.94 -19.91 -4.85
C GLY A 196 -34.81 -19.89 -3.59
N LYS A 197 -34.74 -20.94 -2.75
CA LYS A 197 -35.54 -21.10 -1.53
C LYS A 197 -34.78 -20.64 -0.30
N ILE A 198 -35.50 -20.36 0.77
CA ILE A 198 -34.91 -20.04 2.07
C ILE A 198 -34.43 -21.35 2.71
N ASP A 199 -33.15 -21.42 3.07
CA ASP A 199 -32.55 -22.56 3.76
C ASP A 199 -32.20 -22.16 5.21
N PRO A 200 -32.98 -22.60 6.21
CA PRO A 200 -32.75 -22.24 7.61
C PRO A 200 -31.51 -22.92 8.22
N THR A 201 -30.85 -23.84 7.51
CA THR A 201 -29.61 -24.49 7.96
C THR A 201 -28.35 -23.68 7.59
N LEU A 202 -28.46 -22.72 6.67
CA LEU A 202 -27.37 -21.82 6.32
C LEU A 202 -27.06 -20.88 7.49
N THR A 203 -25.84 -20.97 8.01
CA THR A 203 -25.32 -20.04 9.03
C THR A 203 -24.55 -18.85 8.43
N SER A 204 -24.42 -18.82 7.11
CA SER A 204 -23.71 -17.80 6.33
C SER A 204 -24.27 -17.77 4.90
N PRO A 205 -24.18 -16.64 4.17
CA PRO A 205 -24.56 -16.59 2.76
C PRO A 205 -23.80 -17.64 1.93
N LYS A 206 -24.46 -18.17 0.91
CA LYS A 206 -23.82 -18.84 -0.24
C LYS A 206 -24.28 -18.11 -1.49
N GLY A 207 -23.41 -18.00 -2.49
CA GLY A 207 -23.74 -17.32 -3.75
C GLY A 207 -22.67 -17.52 -4.80
N GLN A 208 -23.03 -17.26 -6.06
CA GLN A 208 -22.01 -16.94 -7.06
C GLN A 208 -21.33 -15.63 -6.66
N VAL A 209 -20.04 -15.48 -7.01
CA VAL A 209 -19.35 -14.19 -6.87
C VAL A 209 -20.10 -13.18 -7.74
N LYS A 210 -20.79 -12.24 -7.10
CA LYS A 210 -21.48 -11.17 -7.83
C LYS A 210 -20.37 -10.28 -8.39
N LEU A 211 -20.32 -10.08 -9.70
CA LEU A 211 -19.28 -9.24 -10.34
C LEU A 211 -19.52 -7.76 -10.04
N SER A 212 -19.22 -7.38 -8.81
CA SER A 212 -19.10 -6.02 -8.28
C SER A 212 -18.32 -6.12 -6.97
N ILE A 213 -17.42 -5.17 -6.74
CA ILE A 213 -16.27 -5.22 -5.82
C ILE A 213 -16.65 -5.11 -4.31
N ALA A 214 -17.90 -5.44 -3.96
CA ALA A 214 -18.48 -5.17 -2.65
C ALA A 214 -17.94 -6.06 -1.51
N PRO A 215 -17.87 -5.52 -0.27
CA PRO A 215 -17.60 -6.31 0.94
C PRO A 215 -18.66 -7.40 1.13
N GLY A 216 -18.23 -8.60 1.51
CA GLY A 216 -19.14 -9.59 2.08
C GLY A 216 -19.35 -9.38 3.59
N GLN A 217 -20.43 -9.95 4.12
CA GLN A 217 -20.72 -10.02 5.57
C GLN A 217 -19.89 -11.06 6.32
N THR A 218 -19.06 -11.85 5.61
CA THR A 218 -18.27 -12.95 6.16
C THR A 218 -16.80 -12.58 6.38
N LEU A 219 -16.31 -12.91 7.58
CA LEU A 219 -14.92 -12.79 8.00
C LEU A 219 -14.29 -14.19 8.08
N VAL A 220 -13.14 -14.37 7.45
CA VAL A 220 -12.26 -15.52 7.69
C VAL A 220 -11.15 -15.09 8.63
N ARG A 221 -11.03 -15.78 9.76
CA ARG A 221 -9.95 -15.57 10.73
C ARG A 221 -9.02 -16.76 10.72
N TRP A 222 -7.72 -16.49 10.55
CA TRP A 222 -6.65 -17.44 10.83
C TRP A 222 -5.98 -17.04 12.15
N PHE A 223 -5.80 -17.99 13.06
CA PHE A 223 -5.29 -17.69 14.40
C PHE A 223 -4.63 -18.91 15.08
N VAL A 224 -3.71 -18.65 16.02
CA VAL A 224 -3.10 -19.69 16.87
C VAL A 224 -3.83 -19.74 18.21
N ALA A 225 -4.26 -20.94 18.63
CA ALA A 225 -4.78 -21.17 19.99
C ALA A 225 -4.54 -22.63 20.40
N LEU A 226 -4.76 -22.97 21.67
CA LEU A 226 -4.69 -24.37 22.13
C LEU A 226 -5.74 -25.23 21.39
N HIS A 227 -5.43 -26.52 21.20
CA HIS A 227 -6.38 -27.51 20.69
C HIS A 227 -7.65 -27.57 21.57
N ASN A 228 -7.52 -27.43 22.88
CA ASN A 228 -8.61 -27.09 23.79
C ASN A 228 -8.19 -25.92 24.70
N PRO A 229 -8.63 -24.68 24.42
CA PRO A 229 -8.33 -23.49 25.23
C PRO A 229 -9.00 -23.46 26.61
N LEU A 230 -9.89 -24.41 26.92
CA LEU A 230 -10.48 -24.59 28.24
C LEU A 230 -9.64 -25.54 29.13
N LEU A 231 -8.58 -26.13 28.59
CA LEU A 231 -7.61 -26.94 29.32
C LEU A 231 -6.23 -26.26 29.27
N GLU A 232 -5.37 -26.60 30.22
CA GLU A 232 -3.99 -26.10 30.22
C GLU A 232 -3.16 -26.71 29.08
N TYR A 233 -2.12 -25.99 28.65
CA TYR A 233 -1.15 -26.49 27.67
C TYR A 233 -0.52 -27.79 28.15
N ASN A 234 -0.49 -28.80 27.29
CA ASN A 234 0.15 -30.08 27.59
C ASN A 234 0.94 -30.61 26.39
N ASN A 235 2.27 -30.68 26.53
CA ASN A 235 3.18 -31.25 25.53
C ASN A 235 3.96 -32.44 26.12
N PRO A 236 3.49 -33.69 25.90
CA PRO A 236 4.16 -34.88 26.42
C PRO A 236 5.49 -35.22 25.71
N TYR A 237 5.84 -34.54 24.61
CA TYR A 237 6.91 -34.95 23.70
C TYR A 237 8.24 -34.23 23.93
N ASP A 238 8.23 -32.90 24.06
CA ASP A 238 9.47 -32.10 24.07
C ASP A 238 10.22 -32.28 25.41
N GLY A 239 9.53 -32.03 26.52
CA GLY A 239 10.10 -32.06 27.88
C GLY A 239 10.78 -30.75 28.31
N LEU A 240 10.58 -29.66 27.57
CA LEU A 240 11.21 -28.35 27.80
C LEU A 240 10.41 -27.45 28.75
N LEU A 241 9.14 -27.17 28.43
CA LEU A 241 8.27 -26.33 29.27
C LEU A 241 7.71 -27.07 30.49
N GLN A 242 7.65 -28.40 30.42
CA GLN A 242 7.02 -29.28 31.40
C GLN A 242 7.70 -30.65 31.37
N ALA A 243 7.47 -31.45 32.42
CA ALA A 243 7.84 -32.86 32.40
C ALA A 243 7.09 -33.61 31.28
N ARG A 244 7.72 -34.65 30.71
CA ARG A 244 7.04 -35.60 29.83
C ARG A 244 6.07 -36.45 30.66
N ASN A 245 4.84 -36.57 30.18
CA ASN A 245 3.74 -37.28 30.83
C ASN A 245 3.02 -38.23 29.85
N GLY A 246 2.12 -39.06 30.38
CA GLY A 246 1.25 -39.94 29.58
C GLY A 246 -0.12 -39.31 29.25
N ASP A 247 -0.35 -38.08 29.68
CA ASP A 247 -1.62 -37.38 29.51
C ASP A 247 -1.86 -36.97 28.05
N ARG A 248 -3.13 -36.78 27.68
CA ARG A 248 -3.50 -36.35 26.33
C ARG A 248 -2.91 -34.99 25.99
N ASP A 249 -2.34 -34.86 24.80
CA ASP A 249 -1.74 -33.64 24.28
C ASP A 249 -2.77 -32.49 24.12
N ASN A 250 -2.32 -31.29 24.43
CA ASN A 250 -3.04 -30.03 24.23
C ASN A 250 -2.04 -28.96 23.76
N LEU A 251 -1.68 -29.03 22.48
CA LEU A 251 -0.69 -28.17 21.82
C LEU A 251 -1.34 -26.90 21.25
N TYR A 252 -0.54 -25.89 20.90
CA TYR A 252 -1.01 -24.77 20.10
C TYR A 252 -1.14 -25.18 18.64
N VAL A 253 -2.31 -24.94 18.04
CA VAL A 253 -2.63 -25.32 16.66
C VAL A 253 -3.10 -24.11 15.85
N LEU A 254 -2.94 -24.19 14.53
CA LEU A 254 -3.44 -23.16 13.61
C LEU A 254 -4.89 -23.44 13.24
N TYR A 255 -5.77 -22.53 13.64
CA TYR A 255 -7.18 -22.57 13.30
C TYR A 255 -7.49 -21.70 12.08
N ARG A 256 -8.42 -22.16 11.26
CA ARG A 256 -9.15 -21.35 10.28
C ARG A 256 -10.64 -21.36 10.66
N ALA A 257 -11.24 -20.21 10.86
CA ALA A 257 -12.67 -20.06 11.15
C ALA A 257 -13.34 -19.08 10.18
N GLU A 258 -14.59 -19.34 9.80
CA GLU A 258 -15.40 -18.46 8.95
C GLU A 258 -16.68 -18.10 9.71
N VAL A 259 -16.86 -16.81 9.99
CA VAL A 259 -17.91 -16.27 10.88
C VAL A 259 -18.47 -14.95 10.35
N THR A 260 -19.67 -14.58 10.78
CA THR A 260 -20.29 -13.28 10.49
C THR A 260 -20.16 -12.36 11.72
N PRO A 261 -19.39 -11.25 11.67
CA PRO A 261 -19.19 -10.37 12.84
C PRO A 261 -20.45 -9.68 13.36
N ARG A 262 -21.42 -9.47 12.47
CA ARG A 262 -22.71 -8.86 12.77
C ARG A 262 -23.84 -9.81 12.40
N ARG A 263 -24.92 -9.75 13.17
CA ARG A 263 -26.19 -10.45 12.91
C ARG A 263 -27.35 -9.47 12.90
N TRP A 264 -28.36 -9.74 12.08
CA TRP A 264 -29.60 -8.96 12.08
C TRP A 264 -30.55 -9.51 13.17
N ARG A 265 -31.03 -8.65 14.07
CA ARG A 265 -31.87 -9.03 15.22
C ARG A 265 -32.93 -7.99 15.55
N SER A 266 -33.96 -8.45 16.24
CA SER A 266 -34.91 -7.58 16.95
C SER A 266 -34.27 -7.15 18.27
N VAL A 267 -34.20 -5.84 18.51
CA VAL A 267 -33.57 -5.24 19.69
C VAL A 267 -34.57 -4.36 20.41
N ASN A 268 -34.79 -4.63 21.69
CA ASN A 268 -35.48 -3.72 22.60
C ASN A 268 -34.49 -2.62 22.98
N LEU A 269 -34.58 -1.47 22.31
CA LEU A 269 -33.70 -0.34 22.54
C LEU A 269 -33.91 0.22 23.96
N THR A 270 -32.87 0.83 24.52
CA THR A 270 -32.95 1.50 25.84
C THR A 270 -34.01 2.63 25.87
N SER A 271 -34.45 3.13 24.71
CA SER A 271 -35.58 4.05 24.54
C SER A 271 -36.97 3.39 24.67
N GLY A 272 -37.06 2.11 25.01
CA GLY A 272 -38.31 1.36 25.14
C GLY A 272 -38.97 0.93 23.82
N THR A 273 -38.29 1.14 22.68
CA THR A 273 -38.80 0.78 21.34
C THR A 273 -38.12 -0.47 20.81
N THR A 274 -38.88 -1.44 20.30
CA THR A 274 -38.34 -2.61 19.61
C THR A 274 -38.05 -2.30 18.14
N GLN A 275 -36.81 -2.53 17.68
CA GLN A 275 -36.41 -2.29 16.28
C GLN A 275 -35.54 -3.42 15.73
N MET A 276 -35.74 -3.78 14.47
CA MET A 276 -34.81 -4.65 13.72
C MET A 276 -33.53 -3.88 13.34
N ARG A 277 -32.35 -4.41 13.68
CA ARG A 277 -31.05 -3.79 13.37
C ARG A 277 -29.92 -4.83 13.28
N TYR A 278 -28.82 -4.47 12.61
CA TYR A 278 -27.55 -5.18 12.76
C TYR A 278 -26.94 -4.90 14.14
N VAL A 279 -26.58 -5.97 14.84
CA VAL A 279 -25.83 -5.95 16.11
C VAL A 279 -24.60 -6.85 16.00
N ALA A 280 -23.62 -6.66 16.87
CA ALA A 280 -22.49 -7.57 17.02
C ALA A 280 -22.99 -8.99 17.35
N ASP A 281 -22.40 -10.03 16.76
CA ASP A 281 -22.77 -11.40 17.12
C ASP A 281 -22.11 -11.83 18.43
N SER A 282 -22.83 -11.61 19.53
CA SER A 282 -22.43 -11.96 20.91
C SER A 282 -22.05 -13.43 21.13
N ARG A 283 -22.36 -14.32 20.18
CA ARG A 283 -21.92 -15.72 20.18
C ARG A 283 -20.41 -15.87 19.96
N TYR A 284 -19.80 -14.96 19.22
CA TYR A 284 -18.39 -15.02 18.81
C TYR A 284 -17.59 -13.82 19.32
N PHE A 285 -18.18 -12.63 19.35
CA PHE A 285 -17.51 -11.38 19.66
C PHE A 285 -18.10 -10.74 20.91
N GLU A 286 -17.23 -10.15 21.73
CA GLU A 286 -17.65 -9.07 22.62
C GLU A 286 -18.02 -7.84 21.77
N PHE A 287 -18.72 -6.84 22.32
CA PHE A 287 -18.99 -5.59 21.62
C PHE A 287 -18.27 -4.41 22.28
N GLU A 288 -17.98 -3.38 21.50
CA GLU A 288 -17.34 -2.15 21.95
C GLU A 288 -18.38 -1.09 22.30
N GLY A 289 -18.11 -0.31 23.36
CA GLY A 289 -19.00 0.74 23.86
C GLY A 289 -20.19 0.21 24.66
N ASN A 290 -21.15 1.12 24.91
CA ASN A 290 -22.35 0.80 25.68
C ASN A 290 -23.33 -0.07 24.89
N ALA A 291 -24.07 -0.94 25.59
CA ALA A 291 -25.19 -1.67 25.00
C ALA A 291 -26.26 -0.68 24.52
N VAL A 292 -26.81 -0.94 23.32
CA VAL A 292 -27.84 -0.11 22.67
C VAL A 292 -29.26 -0.59 23.02
N GLY A 293 -29.35 -1.77 23.63
CA GLY A 293 -30.58 -2.41 24.09
C GLY A 293 -30.32 -3.87 24.46
N THR A 294 -31.39 -4.65 24.54
CA THR A 294 -31.34 -6.11 24.69
C THR A 294 -31.90 -6.84 23.47
N ASP A 295 -31.36 -8.02 23.15
CA ASP A 295 -31.91 -8.89 22.10
C ASP A 295 -33.31 -9.34 22.53
N ALA A 296 -34.34 -9.02 21.73
CA ALA A 296 -35.73 -9.27 22.11
C ALA A 296 -36.07 -10.76 22.25
N GLY A 297 -35.24 -11.67 21.71
CA GLY A 297 -35.42 -13.11 21.84
C GLY A 297 -34.68 -13.76 23.01
N THR A 298 -33.63 -13.12 23.56
CA THR A 298 -32.81 -13.72 24.63
C THR A 298 -32.66 -12.85 25.88
N GLY A 299 -33.07 -11.58 25.85
CA GLY A 299 -32.88 -10.62 26.95
C GLY A 299 -31.44 -10.13 27.15
N GLU A 300 -30.48 -10.64 26.37
CA GLU A 300 -29.06 -10.34 26.50
C GLU A 300 -28.71 -8.94 25.98
N PRO A 301 -27.79 -8.20 26.63
CA PRO A 301 -27.29 -6.92 26.11
C PRO A 301 -26.65 -7.04 24.72
N VAL A 302 -26.91 -6.06 23.84
CA VAL A 302 -26.35 -6.01 22.49
C VAL A 302 -25.75 -4.65 22.15
N GLY A 303 -24.58 -4.67 21.50
CA GLY A 303 -23.90 -3.50 20.93
C GLY A 303 -23.82 -3.55 19.40
N LEU A 304 -23.43 -2.43 18.77
CA LEU A 304 -23.38 -2.29 17.30
C LEU A 304 -22.02 -2.68 16.69
N VAL A 305 -20.95 -2.50 17.47
CA VAL A 305 -19.56 -2.67 17.03
C VAL A 305 -19.01 -3.96 17.63
N PRO A 306 -18.74 -5.02 16.84
CA PRO A 306 -18.05 -6.20 17.35
C PRO A 306 -16.58 -5.89 17.63
N LYS A 307 -16.09 -6.31 18.80
CA LYS A 307 -14.69 -6.20 19.24
C LYS A 307 -13.85 -7.25 18.52
N LEU A 308 -13.41 -6.92 17.31
CA LEU A 308 -12.67 -7.82 16.44
C LEU A 308 -11.21 -8.00 16.90
N ASP A 309 -10.59 -6.95 17.45
CA ASP A 309 -9.14 -6.93 17.69
C ASP A 309 -8.67 -7.58 18.99
N ASP A 310 -9.58 -8.08 19.85
CA ASP A 310 -9.19 -8.71 21.12
C ASP A 310 -8.10 -9.79 20.93
N PRO A 311 -6.89 -9.62 21.51
CA PRO A 311 -5.84 -10.61 21.44
C PRO A 311 -6.00 -11.69 22.52
N ARG A 312 -6.94 -11.54 23.48
CA ARG A 312 -7.27 -12.51 24.53
C ARG A 312 -8.46 -13.41 24.19
N PHE A 313 -9.04 -13.33 22.99
CA PHE A 313 -10.36 -13.89 22.69
C PHE A 313 -10.50 -15.41 22.91
N MET A 314 -9.38 -16.16 22.85
CA MET A 314 -9.34 -17.62 23.10
C MET A 314 -8.84 -18.00 24.51
N LEU A 315 -8.50 -17.05 25.39
CA LEU A 315 -8.08 -17.36 26.76
C LEU A 315 -9.28 -17.46 27.70
N ASN A 316 -9.40 -18.55 28.47
CA ASN A 316 -10.29 -18.56 29.63
C ASN A 316 -9.71 -17.67 30.74
N ASP A 317 -10.28 -16.49 30.95
CA ASP A 317 -9.94 -15.55 32.04
C ASP A 317 -11.12 -15.26 32.98
N GLY A 318 -12.06 -16.20 33.10
CA GLY A 318 -13.18 -16.11 34.05
C GLY A 318 -14.26 -15.06 33.70
N VAL A 319 -14.12 -14.33 32.60
CA VAL A 319 -15.12 -13.36 32.14
C VAL A 319 -16.42 -14.07 31.76
N VAL A 320 -17.54 -13.59 32.30
CA VAL A 320 -18.87 -14.18 32.11
C VAL A 320 -19.21 -14.34 30.61
N GLY A 321 -19.67 -15.54 30.25
CA GLY A 321 -20.01 -15.91 28.88
C GLY A 321 -18.82 -16.13 27.94
N LYS A 322 -17.57 -15.92 28.37
CA LYS A 322 -16.40 -16.10 27.48
C LYS A 322 -16.17 -17.55 27.09
N ASP A 323 -16.33 -18.50 28.01
CA ASP A 323 -16.19 -19.93 27.72
C ASP A 323 -17.21 -20.41 26.69
N ALA A 324 -18.43 -19.85 26.72
CA ALA A 324 -19.44 -20.09 25.69
C ALA A 324 -19.02 -19.52 24.32
N ARG A 325 -18.40 -18.33 24.29
CA ARG A 325 -17.81 -17.75 23.06
C ARG A 325 -16.66 -18.61 22.52
N ILE A 326 -15.74 -19.07 23.37
CA ILE A 326 -14.65 -19.99 23.01
C ILE A 326 -15.24 -21.29 22.43
N ALA A 327 -16.23 -21.90 23.09
CA ALA A 327 -16.89 -23.10 22.58
C ALA A 327 -17.64 -22.88 21.25
N ASN A 328 -18.21 -21.68 21.02
CA ASN A 328 -18.78 -21.32 19.72
C ASN A 328 -17.70 -21.19 18.63
N TRP A 329 -16.56 -20.56 18.93
CA TRP A 329 -15.42 -20.48 18.01
C TRP A 329 -14.89 -21.86 17.65
N LEU A 330 -14.65 -22.74 18.62
CA LEU A 330 -14.20 -24.13 18.36
C LEU A 330 -15.18 -24.91 17.49
N ARG A 331 -16.50 -24.70 17.64
CA ARG A 331 -17.53 -25.30 16.77
C ARG A 331 -17.57 -24.75 15.34
N LYS A 332 -16.88 -23.65 15.03
CA LYS A 332 -16.75 -23.07 13.68
C LYS A 332 -15.33 -23.10 13.11
N ALA A 333 -14.32 -23.26 13.96
CA ALA A 333 -12.94 -23.34 13.56
C ALA A 333 -12.59 -24.76 13.11
N VAL A 334 -11.76 -24.88 12.08
CA VAL A 334 -11.18 -26.14 11.63
C VAL A 334 -9.69 -26.08 11.86
N VAL A 335 -9.16 -27.04 12.62
CA VAL A 335 -7.72 -27.21 12.85
C VAL A 335 -7.05 -27.52 11.52
N GLN A 336 -6.02 -26.76 11.15
CA GLN A 336 -5.31 -26.93 9.87
C GLN A 336 -4.01 -27.76 10.03
N THR A 337 -3.58 -28.02 11.26
CA THR A 337 -2.29 -28.67 11.61
C THR A 337 -2.44 -29.99 12.38
N GLU A 338 -3.62 -30.61 12.35
CA GLU A 338 -3.99 -31.73 13.24
C GLU A 338 -3.24 -33.05 12.92
N ILE A 339 -3.01 -33.33 11.63
CA ILE A 339 -2.57 -34.64 11.12
C ILE A 339 -1.23 -35.12 11.73
N SER A 340 -0.36 -34.19 12.13
CA SER A 340 1.06 -34.47 12.34
C SER A 340 1.59 -34.01 13.72
N ARG A 341 0.69 -33.72 14.69
CA ARG A 341 1.01 -33.36 16.10
C ARG A 341 2.01 -32.20 16.26
N PHE A 342 1.77 -31.12 15.52
CA PHE A 342 2.62 -29.93 15.59
C PHE A 342 2.17 -28.97 16.70
N ASP A 343 3.15 -28.38 17.40
CA ASP A 343 2.95 -27.25 18.29
C ASP A 343 3.34 -25.96 17.56
N MET A 344 2.44 -25.00 17.45
CA MET A 344 2.63 -23.74 16.71
C MET A 344 3.50 -22.70 17.48
N ILE A 345 4.10 -23.12 18.59
CA ILE A 345 5.10 -22.37 19.34
C ILE A 345 6.41 -23.14 19.44
N GLN A 346 7.51 -22.40 19.51
CA GLN A 346 8.83 -22.94 19.83
C GLN A 346 9.46 -22.13 20.95
N THR A 347 9.82 -22.79 22.05
CA THR A 347 10.71 -22.21 23.07
C THR A 347 12.10 -21.97 22.50
N ILE A 348 12.69 -20.82 22.83
CA ILE A 348 14.12 -20.61 22.67
C ILE A 348 14.83 -21.37 23.80
N TYR A 349 15.76 -22.25 23.46
CA TYR A 349 16.57 -23.01 24.41
C TYR A 349 18.01 -23.14 23.92
N ASP A 350 18.95 -23.31 24.84
CA ASP A 350 20.34 -23.62 24.49
C ASP A 350 20.47 -25.11 24.14
N LEU A 351 21.02 -25.42 22.96
CA LEU A 351 21.21 -26.79 22.48
C LEU A 351 22.18 -27.61 23.35
N ALA A 352 23.19 -26.97 23.96
CA ALA A 352 24.20 -27.67 24.74
C ALA A 352 23.65 -28.12 26.10
N SER A 353 22.94 -27.24 26.81
CA SER A 353 22.39 -27.52 28.14
C SER A 353 20.93 -27.97 28.16
N ARG A 354 20.20 -27.89 27.04
CA ARG A 354 18.74 -28.07 26.91
C ARG A 354 17.91 -27.17 27.85
N ARG A 355 18.47 -26.05 28.32
CA ARG A 355 17.80 -25.10 29.21
C ARG A 355 16.98 -24.07 28.42
N VAL A 356 15.73 -23.85 28.81
CA VAL A 356 14.85 -22.83 28.22
C VAL A 356 15.34 -21.42 28.58
N ARG A 357 15.45 -20.55 27.58
CA ARG A 357 15.80 -19.14 27.75
C ARG A 357 14.59 -18.36 28.27
N HIS A 358 14.82 -17.52 29.26
CA HIS A 358 13.81 -16.71 29.93
C HIS A 358 14.10 -15.21 29.80
N ASP A 359 13.08 -14.37 30.00
CA ASP A 359 13.27 -12.96 30.33
C ASP A 359 13.67 -12.78 31.80
N ASN A 360 13.92 -11.53 32.22
CA ASN A 360 14.37 -11.21 33.58
C ASN A 360 13.33 -11.57 34.67
N ASP A 361 12.06 -11.78 34.30
CA ASP A 361 10.96 -12.15 35.20
C ASP A 361 10.76 -13.68 35.31
N GLY A 362 11.61 -14.46 34.62
CA GLY A 362 11.54 -15.91 34.58
C GLY A 362 10.52 -16.47 33.60
N ILE A 363 10.17 -15.71 32.56
CA ILE A 363 9.11 -16.08 31.62
C ILE A 363 9.74 -16.68 30.35
N PRO A 364 9.32 -17.88 29.91
CA PRO A 364 9.89 -18.53 28.73
C PRO A 364 9.80 -17.67 27.48
N GLN A 365 10.93 -17.51 26.79
CA GLN A 365 10.96 -16.88 25.47
C GLN A 365 10.45 -17.88 24.44
N VAL A 366 9.30 -17.56 23.81
CA VAL A 366 8.66 -18.38 22.78
C VAL A 366 8.54 -17.61 21.47
N LEU A 367 8.72 -18.33 20.37
CA LEU A 367 8.57 -17.84 19.00
C LEU A 367 7.31 -18.46 18.38
N PRO A 368 6.43 -17.68 17.73
CA PRO A 368 5.34 -18.24 16.96
C PRO A 368 5.87 -18.81 15.63
N LEU A 369 5.44 -20.03 15.33
CA LEU A 369 5.80 -20.73 14.09
C LEU A 369 4.95 -20.32 12.87
N VAL A 370 3.91 -19.49 13.06
CA VAL A 370 3.19 -18.84 11.96
C VAL A 370 3.14 -17.34 12.20
N GLN A 371 3.44 -16.55 11.17
CA GLN A 371 3.43 -15.08 11.23
C GLN A 371 2.87 -14.48 9.94
N PHE A 372 1.91 -13.57 10.10
CA PHE A 372 1.30 -12.78 9.03
C PHE A 372 1.80 -11.34 9.12
N ARG A 373 2.80 -10.97 8.30
CA ARG A 373 3.44 -9.66 8.33
C ARG A 373 3.14 -8.85 7.06
N PRO A 374 2.60 -7.61 7.15
CA PRO A 374 2.67 -6.66 6.04
C PRO A 374 4.11 -6.49 5.56
N SER A 375 4.33 -6.26 4.27
CA SER A 375 5.65 -5.86 3.77
C SER A 375 5.78 -4.34 3.73
N HIS A 376 6.78 -3.83 4.43
CA HIS A 376 7.32 -2.52 4.12
C HIS A 376 7.99 -2.55 2.74
N VAL A 377 7.67 -1.59 1.89
CA VAL A 377 8.36 -1.36 0.60
C VAL A 377 9.09 -0.03 0.74
N GLY A 378 10.41 -0.10 0.88
CA GLY A 378 11.27 1.08 0.90
C GLY A 378 11.72 1.43 -0.51
N SER A 379 11.71 2.73 -0.82
CA SER A 379 12.28 3.36 -2.01
C SER A 379 11.79 2.75 -3.33
N ASP A 380 10.48 2.56 -3.47
CA ASP A 380 9.86 2.20 -4.75
C ASP A 380 9.94 3.42 -5.70
N PRO A 381 10.71 3.37 -6.80
CA PRO A 381 10.84 4.50 -7.71
C PRO A 381 9.53 4.68 -8.49
N ALA A 382 8.97 5.88 -8.46
CA ALA A 382 7.77 6.21 -9.22
C ALA A 382 8.15 6.53 -10.68
N GLU A 383 7.47 5.88 -11.61
CA GLU A 383 7.68 6.08 -13.05
C GLU A 383 6.79 7.22 -13.54
N GLY A 384 7.41 8.23 -14.18
CA GLY A 384 6.71 9.41 -14.68
C GLY A 384 5.91 9.13 -15.95
N MET A 385 4.62 9.44 -15.94
CA MET A 385 3.75 9.39 -17.11
C MET A 385 3.71 10.76 -17.79
N VAL A 386 4.15 10.83 -19.05
CA VAL A 386 3.94 12.02 -19.89
C VAL A 386 2.64 11.85 -20.67
N ALA A 387 1.69 12.78 -20.49
CA ALA A 387 0.45 12.79 -21.25
C ALA A 387 0.70 13.19 -22.72
N VAL A 388 0.88 12.20 -23.60
CA VAL A 388 0.94 12.41 -25.06
C VAL A 388 -0.49 12.62 -25.59
N ARG A 389 -0.85 13.84 -26.00
CA ARG A 389 -2.18 14.14 -26.55
C ARG A 389 -2.13 14.21 -28.09
N PRO A 390 -3.12 13.64 -28.81
CA PRO A 390 -3.21 13.81 -30.26
C PRO A 390 -3.31 15.30 -30.64
N GLY A 391 -2.34 15.79 -31.41
CA GLY A 391 -2.18 17.22 -31.73
C GLY A 391 -0.90 17.87 -31.17
N ASP A 392 -0.15 17.21 -30.27
CA ASP A 392 1.11 17.72 -29.71
C ASP A 392 2.33 17.57 -30.64
N GLU A 393 2.17 17.89 -31.94
CA GLU A 393 3.27 17.80 -32.90
C GLU A 393 4.32 18.91 -32.68
N SER A 394 5.42 18.46 -32.07
CA SER A 394 6.82 18.66 -32.51
C SER A 394 7.54 20.00 -32.34
N ALA A 395 6.97 21.05 -31.72
CA ALA A 395 7.74 22.26 -31.39
C ALA A 395 8.51 22.15 -30.06
N ASP A 396 7.79 22.00 -28.94
CA ASP A 396 8.36 22.19 -27.59
C ASP A 396 8.03 21.07 -26.57
N GLY A 397 7.15 20.11 -26.89
CA GLY A 397 6.60 19.15 -25.91
C GLY A 397 7.55 18.03 -25.45
N THR A 398 8.59 17.69 -26.21
CA THR A 398 9.50 16.56 -25.96
C THR A 398 10.46 16.73 -24.78
N ALA A 399 10.37 17.85 -24.05
CA ALA A 399 11.22 18.17 -22.90
C ALA A 399 10.43 18.44 -21.60
N SER A 400 9.10 18.28 -21.59
CA SER A 400 8.30 18.57 -20.40
C SER A 400 8.45 17.48 -19.33
N ALA A 401 8.35 17.88 -18.05
CA ALA A 401 8.29 16.95 -16.94
C ALA A 401 6.93 16.22 -16.90
N PRO A 402 6.88 14.97 -16.40
CA PRO A 402 5.63 14.28 -16.07
C PRO A 402 4.79 15.08 -15.07
N ASP A 403 3.49 15.16 -15.32
CA ASP A 403 2.51 15.76 -14.41
C ASP A 403 1.96 14.73 -13.41
N VAL A 404 2.05 13.43 -13.75
CA VAL A 404 1.66 12.29 -12.92
C VAL A 404 2.79 11.27 -12.88
N TYR A 405 3.13 10.79 -11.67
CA TYR A 405 4.06 9.69 -11.46
C TYR A 405 3.30 8.52 -10.83
N THR A 406 3.62 7.29 -11.24
CA THR A 406 2.97 6.06 -10.76
C THR A 406 3.98 5.13 -10.10
N THR A 407 3.70 4.69 -8.86
CA THR A 407 4.47 3.65 -8.18
C THR A 407 4.15 2.26 -8.72
N LYS A 408 5.00 1.27 -8.43
CA LYS A 408 4.86 -0.10 -8.94
C LYS A 408 3.78 -0.89 -8.19
N MET A 409 3.54 -0.55 -6.92
CA MET A 409 2.33 -0.97 -6.20
C MET A 409 1.29 0.15 -6.26
N SER A 410 0.00 -0.20 -6.19
CA SER A 410 -1.10 0.74 -6.39
C SER A 410 -1.65 1.34 -5.09
N GLN A 411 -1.61 0.63 -3.95
CA GLN A 411 -2.05 1.21 -2.67
C GLN A 411 -0.90 1.61 -1.77
N MET A 412 -0.95 2.87 -1.34
CA MET A 412 -0.07 3.45 -0.32
C MET A 412 -0.78 3.49 1.02
N SER A 413 -0.08 3.13 2.11
CA SER A 413 -0.49 3.45 3.47
C SER A 413 0.71 3.97 4.26
N ASN A 414 0.48 5.07 4.99
CA ASN A 414 1.54 5.87 5.63
C ASN A 414 2.76 6.15 4.72
N PRO A 415 2.58 6.69 3.49
CA PRO A 415 3.70 6.97 2.60
C PRO A 415 4.63 8.07 3.14
N THR A 416 5.93 7.78 3.13
CA THR A 416 7.01 8.78 3.15
C THR A 416 7.55 8.88 1.72
N ILE A 417 7.56 10.07 1.14
CA ILE A 417 7.92 10.31 -0.27
C ILE A 417 9.15 11.18 -0.34
N ARG A 418 10.21 10.67 -0.96
CA ARG A 418 11.42 11.45 -1.25
C ARG A 418 11.34 11.99 -2.67
N THR A 419 11.57 13.28 -2.81
CA THR A 419 11.68 13.98 -4.10
C THR A 419 13.09 14.52 -4.24
N TRP A 420 13.87 13.93 -5.14
CA TRP A 420 15.23 14.38 -5.41
C TRP A 420 15.25 15.38 -6.56
N PRO A 421 15.92 16.53 -6.40
CA PRO A 421 16.01 17.52 -7.46
C PRO A 421 16.85 17.00 -8.62
N VAL A 422 16.58 17.49 -9.84
CA VAL A 422 17.40 17.19 -11.02
C VAL A 422 18.90 17.45 -10.76
N GLY A 423 19.73 16.45 -11.02
CA GLY A 423 21.19 16.53 -10.82
C GLY A 423 21.68 16.19 -9.40
N TRP A 424 20.81 15.73 -8.49
CA TRP A 424 21.20 15.12 -7.22
C TRP A 424 22.05 13.85 -7.47
N THR A 425 23.18 13.67 -6.77
CA THR A 425 24.14 12.59 -7.08
C THR A 425 24.54 11.71 -5.90
N ASN A 426 24.22 12.10 -4.67
CA ASN A 426 24.69 11.47 -3.42
C ASN A 426 26.23 11.41 -3.29
N GLN A 427 26.96 12.21 -4.09
CA GLN A 427 28.43 12.24 -4.08
C GLN A 427 28.98 13.32 -3.13
N ASN A 428 28.22 14.39 -2.93
CA ASN A 428 28.53 15.45 -1.97
C ASN A 428 27.71 15.21 -0.70
N GLY A 429 28.16 14.25 0.12
CA GLY A 429 27.59 14.01 1.45
C GLY A 429 27.39 15.32 2.21
N ASP A 430 26.27 15.42 2.91
CA ASP A 430 25.84 16.58 3.70
C ASP A 430 25.48 17.87 2.89
N ALA A 431 25.69 17.93 1.57
CA ALA A 431 25.28 19.09 0.75
C ALA A 431 24.02 18.84 -0.12
N ASP A 432 23.65 17.57 -0.29
CA ASP A 432 22.68 17.07 -1.27
C ASP A 432 21.23 17.12 -0.73
N ASN A 433 20.70 18.33 -0.59
CA ASN A 433 19.34 18.64 -0.14
C ASN A 433 18.22 18.01 -1.00
N TYR A 434 17.12 17.60 -0.38
CA TYR A 434 15.95 17.01 -1.06
C TYR A 434 14.63 17.32 -0.32
N LEU A 435 13.48 16.97 -0.90
CA LEU A 435 12.18 17.12 -0.23
C LEU A 435 11.66 15.78 0.30
N VAL A 436 10.97 15.82 1.44
CA VAL A 436 10.29 14.67 2.04
C VAL A 436 8.83 15.00 2.35
N GLY A 437 7.90 14.31 1.72
CA GLY A 437 6.50 14.28 2.14
C GLY A 437 6.29 13.18 3.17
N ARG A 438 5.76 13.50 4.36
CA ARG A 438 5.57 12.52 5.44
C ARG A 438 4.43 12.92 6.37
N PHE A 439 3.88 11.94 7.09
CA PHE A 439 2.96 12.20 8.19
C PHE A 439 3.71 12.75 9.41
N ASP A 440 3.36 13.96 9.83
CA ASP A 440 3.90 14.60 11.03
C ASP A 440 2.85 14.55 12.16
N PRO A 441 3.18 13.99 13.35
CA PRO A 441 2.32 13.99 14.52
C PRO A 441 1.94 15.39 15.05
N GLU A 442 2.70 16.43 14.72
CA GLU A 442 2.49 17.82 15.17
C GLU A 442 2.40 18.83 14.00
N ASN A 443 2.41 18.39 12.73
CA ASN A 443 2.31 19.25 11.54
C ASN A 443 3.15 20.55 11.66
N GLY A 444 4.44 20.38 11.97
CA GLY A 444 5.42 21.45 12.16
C GLY A 444 5.35 22.23 13.49
N LEU A 445 4.28 22.14 14.28
CA LEU A 445 4.12 22.91 15.53
C LEU A 445 3.28 22.19 16.61
N THR A 446 3.83 22.11 17.82
CA THR A 446 3.18 21.50 18.99
C THR A 446 1.75 21.99 19.23
N GLY A 447 0.81 21.04 19.25
CA GLY A 447 -0.62 21.28 19.46
C GLY A 447 -1.47 21.36 18.18
N ARG A 448 -0.89 21.25 16.98
CA ARG A 448 -1.64 21.09 15.73
C ARG A 448 -2.11 19.63 15.52
N PRO A 449 -3.21 19.41 14.76
CA PRO A 449 -3.62 18.06 14.38
C PRO A 449 -2.59 17.40 13.45
N ARG A 450 -2.52 16.07 13.50
CA ARG A 450 -1.65 15.26 12.64
C ARG A 450 -2.01 15.45 11.17
N GLY A 451 -1.02 15.67 10.32
CA GLY A 451 -1.21 15.86 8.89
C GLY A 451 -0.08 15.27 8.06
N LEU A 452 -0.31 15.14 6.76
CA LEU A 452 0.71 14.87 5.76
C LEU A 452 1.21 16.20 5.19
N SER A 453 2.51 16.46 5.28
CA SER A 453 3.12 17.70 4.78
C SER A 453 4.45 17.45 4.09
N ILE A 454 4.89 18.41 3.26
CA ILE A 454 6.13 18.34 2.48
C ILE A 454 7.19 19.25 3.12
N TYR A 455 8.33 18.67 3.45
CA TYR A 455 9.46 19.31 4.12
C TYR A 455 10.67 19.40 3.20
N PHE A 456 11.38 20.52 3.27
CA PHE A 456 12.74 20.65 2.77
C PHE A 456 13.71 20.04 3.79
N TYR A 457 14.44 19.00 3.38
CA TYR A 457 15.37 18.28 4.24
C TYR A 457 16.83 18.58 3.86
N ASP A 458 17.60 18.97 4.88
CA ASP A 458 19.03 19.22 4.81
C ASP A 458 19.77 18.15 5.66
N PRO A 459 20.52 17.23 5.01
CA PRO A 459 21.27 16.18 5.72
C PRO A 459 22.38 16.70 6.64
N ALA A 460 22.89 17.93 6.46
CA ALA A 460 23.86 18.52 7.37
C ALA A 460 23.23 18.98 8.70
N LEU A 461 21.94 19.34 8.67
CA LEU A 461 21.23 19.90 9.82
C LEU A 461 20.45 18.85 10.61
N SER A 462 20.14 17.70 10.01
CA SER A 462 19.48 16.58 10.67
C SER A 462 19.96 15.24 10.12
N GLN A 463 19.96 14.21 10.97
CA GLN A 463 20.30 12.83 10.59
C GLN A 463 19.06 11.99 10.28
N ASP A 464 17.85 12.48 10.56
CA ASP A 464 16.60 11.72 10.44
C ASP A 464 15.57 12.48 9.60
N ASP A 465 15.32 11.97 8.39
CA ASP A 465 14.39 12.51 7.41
C ASP A 465 12.92 12.20 7.70
N TYR A 466 12.63 11.49 8.80
CA TYR A 466 11.28 11.35 9.36
C TYR A 466 10.94 12.47 10.36
N ILE A 467 11.92 13.26 10.82
CA ILE A 467 11.72 14.26 11.89
C ILE A 467 12.27 15.65 11.51
N GLY A 468 13.42 15.74 10.86
CA GLY A 468 14.07 17.02 10.51
C GLY A 468 13.48 17.71 9.27
N GLY A 469 13.81 18.99 9.08
CA GLY A 469 13.48 19.76 7.88
C GLY A 469 12.50 20.93 8.09
N VAL A 470 12.34 21.74 7.05
CA VAL A 470 11.53 22.96 7.03
C VAL A 470 10.28 22.73 6.20
N GLU A 471 9.09 22.87 6.78
CA GLU A 471 7.83 22.66 6.08
C GLU A 471 7.61 23.69 4.95
N LEU A 472 7.27 23.22 3.74
CA LEU A 472 6.97 24.04 2.57
C LEU A 472 5.50 23.96 2.10
N PHE A 473 4.79 22.85 2.38
CA PHE A 473 3.42 22.65 1.89
C PHE A 473 2.60 21.72 2.80
N ASP A 474 1.45 22.20 3.25
CA ASP A 474 0.49 21.43 4.06
C ASP A 474 -0.48 20.64 3.16
N LEU A 475 -0.17 19.36 2.92
CA LEU A 475 -0.94 18.53 2.00
C LEU A 475 -2.24 18.00 2.63
N ASP A 476 -2.35 17.96 3.96
CA ASP A 476 -3.59 17.62 4.67
C ASP A 476 -4.62 18.74 4.52
N LEU A 477 -4.21 20.00 4.79
CA LEU A 477 -5.06 21.18 4.61
C LEU A 477 -5.47 21.38 3.16
N TYR A 478 -4.58 21.11 2.19
CA TYR A 478 -4.91 21.12 0.77
C TYR A 478 -6.10 20.19 0.46
N ASN A 479 -6.02 18.94 0.92
CA ASN A 479 -7.05 17.93 0.67
C ASN A 479 -8.35 18.20 1.45
N ASP A 480 -8.27 18.70 2.69
CA ASP A 480 -9.44 19.11 3.48
C ASP A 480 -10.15 20.32 2.86
N THR A 481 -9.40 21.31 2.35
CA THR A 481 -9.96 22.47 1.64
C THR A 481 -10.70 22.03 0.38
N ILE A 482 -10.13 21.11 -0.41
CA ILE A 482 -10.82 20.52 -1.58
C ILE A 482 -12.07 19.75 -1.17
N ALA A 483 -11.99 18.92 -0.12
CA ALA A 483 -13.13 18.12 0.35
C ALA A 483 -14.31 18.99 0.84
N ARG A 484 -14.02 20.20 1.33
CA ARG A 484 -15.02 21.19 1.77
C ARG A 484 -15.48 22.15 0.66
N GLY A 485 -14.83 22.14 -0.51
CA GLY A 485 -15.07 23.12 -1.57
C GLY A 485 -14.62 24.55 -1.21
N GLY A 486 -13.57 24.69 -0.41
CA GLY A 486 -13.02 25.99 -0.02
C GLY A 486 -12.19 26.66 -1.10
N LEU A 487 -11.97 27.97 -0.96
CA LEU A 487 -11.22 28.79 -1.92
C LEU A 487 -9.73 28.44 -1.98
N TYR A 488 -9.17 28.48 -3.19
CA TYR A 488 -7.71 28.46 -3.45
C TYR A 488 -6.92 27.46 -2.60
N PRO A 489 -7.22 26.14 -2.68
CA PRO A 489 -6.64 25.12 -1.82
C PRO A 489 -5.11 25.10 -1.86
N PHE A 490 -4.51 25.36 -3.02
CA PHE A 490 -3.05 25.47 -3.17
C PHE A 490 -2.50 26.67 -2.38
N SER A 491 -3.08 27.86 -2.55
CA SER A 491 -2.68 29.05 -1.78
C SER A 491 -2.86 28.87 -0.27
N GLN A 492 -3.93 28.20 0.18
CA GLN A 492 -4.14 27.93 1.61
C GLN A 492 -3.05 27.01 2.18
N ALA A 493 -2.75 25.90 1.52
CA ALA A 493 -1.69 24.97 1.92
C ALA A 493 -0.30 25.61 1.94
N MET A 494 0.01 26.42 0.92
CA MET A 494 1.26 27.17 0.83
C MET A 494 1.39 28.20 1.96
N LYS A 495 0.33 28.99 2.21
CA LYS A 495 0.30 29.99 3.29
C LYS A 495 0.37 29.34 4.67
N ALA A 496 -0.33 28.22 4.88
CA ALA A 496 -0.36 27.55 6.18
C ALA A 496 1.00 26.99 6.58
N ALA A 497 1.80 26.51 5.62
CA ALA A 497 3.20 26.15 5.84
C ALA A 497 4.08 27.39 6.09
N ASP A 498 3.92 28.46 5.31
CA ASP A 498 4.68 29.71 5.50
C ASP A 498 4.42 30.38 6.85
N ASP A 499 3.17 30.38 7.33
CA ASP A 499 2.79 30.87 8.67
C ASP A 499 3.50 30.08 9.81
N ARG A 500 4.04 28.88 9.52
CA ARG A 500 4.76 28.04 10.48
C ARG A 500 6.28 28.10 10.32
N SER A 501 6.79 28.22 9.09
CA SER A 501 8.22 28.09 8.79
C SER A 501 8.88 29.35 8.19
N GLY A 502 8.10 30.34 7.74
CA GLY A 502 8.57 31.57 7.09
C GLY A 502 9.30 31.35 5.75
N TRP A 503 9.12 30.18 5.15
CA TRP A 503 9.94 29.70 4.04
C TRP A 503 9.83 30.54 2.76
N LEU A 504 8.70 31.23 2.52
CA LEU A 504 8.50 32.09 1.36
C LEU A 504 9.43 33.29 1.36
N SER A 505 10.06 33.65 2.49
CA SER A 505 11.10 34.68 2.54
C SER A 505 12.44 34.21 1.94
N ASN A 506 12.74 32.91 1.96
CA ASN A 506 14.04 32.35 1.57
C ASN A 506 14.08 31.87 0.10
N SER A 507 15.01 32.41 -0.69
CA SER A 507 15.18 32.05 -2.10
C SER A 507 15.58 30.59 -2.35
N MET A 508 16.29 29.96 -1.41
CA MET A 508 16.69 28.56 -1.50
C MET A 508 15.46 27.65 -1.48
N TYR A 509 14.59 27.80 -0.48
CA TYR A 509 13.36 27.03 -0.36
C TYR A 509 12.41 27.27 -1.54
N ARG A 510 12.26 28.52 -2.01
CA ARG A 510 11.48 28.84 -3.23
C ARG A 510 12.01 28.16 -4.49
N SER A 511 13.32 28.03 -4.65
CA SER A 511 13.92 27.33 -5.80
C SER A 511 13.82 25.80 -5.73
N ALA A 512 13.74 25.22 -4.53
CA ALA A 512 13.60 23.79 -4.30
C ALA A 512 12.13 23.30 -4.29
N PHE A 513 11.18 24.21 -4.06
CA PHE A 513 9.76 23.92 -3.89
C PHE A 513 9.18 23.05 -5.02
N THR A 514 8.69 21.86 -4.64
CA THR A 514 8.09 20.86 -5.54
C THR A 514 6.87 20.23 -4.88
N PRO A 515 5.73 20.95 -4.79
CA PRO A 515 4.50 20.40 -4.23
C PRO A 515 3.90 19.32 -5.13
N TYR A 516 3.13 18.41 -4.53
CA TYR A 516 2.37 17.36 -5.19
C TYR A 516 1.20 16.90 -4.33
N ASN A 517 0.19 16.27 -4.93
CA ASN A 517 -0.89 15.58 -4.24
C ASN A 517 -0.82 14.06 -4.46
N LEU A 518 -1.48 13.26 -3.60
CA LEU A 518 -1.46 11.80 -3.61
C LEU A 518 -2.82 11.17 -3.86
N ASP A 519 -2.92 10.37 -4.92
CA ASP A 519 -3.94 9.33 -5.02
C ASP A 519 -3.40 8.05 -4.36
N THR A 520 -3.56 7.95 -3.04
CA THR A 520 -3.10 6.78 -2.25
C THR A 520 -3.83 5.48 -2.58
N ALA A 521 -4.92 5.52 -3.36
CA ALA A 521 -5.69 4.36 -3.78
C ALA A 521 -5.24 3.80 -5.13
N ARG A 522 -4.68 4.65 -6.01
CA ARG A 522 -4.14 4.26 -7.33
C ARG A 522 -2.63 4.32 -7.44
N GLY A 523 -1.94 4.84 -6.42
CA GLY A 523 -0.48 4.83 -6.32
C GLY A 523 0.12 5.92 -7.19
N ARG A 524 -0.53 7.10 -7.18
CA ARG A 524 -0.17 8.21 -8.07
C ARG A 524 0.22 9.44 -7.28
N ILE A 525 1.33 10.03 -7.67
CA ILE A 525 1.77 11.36 -7.26
C ILE A 525 1.38 12.31 -8.39
N ILE A 526 0.57 13.33 -8.10
CA ILE A 526 0.09 14.32 -9.06
C ILE A 526 0.83 15.62 -8.75
N ALA A 527 1.77 16.01 -9.61
CA ALA A 527 2.65 17.16 -9.41
C ALA A 527 2.19 18.41 -10.17
N SER A 528 0.92 18.43 -10.61
CA SER A 528 0.29 19.57 -11.27
C SER A 528 -0.97 20.03 -10.55
N PHE A 529 -1.22 21.34 -10.59
CA PHE A 529 -2.32 22.05 -9.94
C PHE A 529 -3.02 22.97 -10.93
N GLY A 530 -4.32 23.19 -10.81
CA GLY A 530 -5.06 24.16 -11.62
C GLY A 530 -4.70 25.59 -11.25
N ILE A 531 -4.65 26.51 -12.23
CA ILE A 531 -4.41 27.93 -11.95
C ILE A 531 -5.52 28.56 -11.10
N ASP A 532 -6.75 28.02 -11.18
CA ASP A 532 -7.91 28.36 -10.35
C ASP A 532 -7.72 28.03 -8.85
N GLU A 533 -6.74 27.20 -8.50
CA GLU A 533 -6.37 26.91 -7.11
C GLU A 533 -5.47 27.99 -6.48
N PHE A 534 -5.02 28.97 -7.28
CA PHE A 534 -4.20 30.10 -6.85
C PHE A 534 -5.06 31.36 -6.65
N GLY A 535 -4.72 32.13 -5.62
CA GLY A 535 -5.42 33.36 -5.25
C GLY A 535 -5.11 33.81 -3.83
N ASN A 536 -5.81 34.83 -3.35
CA ASN A 536 -5.75 35.33 -1.98
C ASN A 536 -6.77 34.58 -1.09
N PRO A 537 -6.34 33.75 -0.12
CA PRO A 537 -7.25 32.99 0.75
C PRO A 537 -8.32 33.80 1.49
N ASN A 538 -8.16 35.11 1.62
CA ASN A 538 -9.05 35.99 2.36
C ASN A 538 -10.04 36.76 1.45
N GLN A 539 -10.08 36.46 0.15
CA GLN A 539 -10.83 37.22 -0.83
C GLN A 539 -11.60 36.30 -1.79
N GLU A 540 -12.93 36.37 -1.73
CA GLU A 540 -13.82 35.65 -2.63
C GLU A 540 -13.56 36.00 -4.11
N PRO A 541 -13.66 35.04 -5.04
CA PRO A 541 -13.66 35.32 -6.48
C PRO A 541 -14.76 36.31 -6.84
N THR A 542 -14.48 37.22 -7.79
CA THR A 542 -15.51 38.15 -8.27
C THR A 542 -16.62 37.41 -9.04
N LEU A 543 -17.86 37.88 -8.96
CA LEU A 543 -18.98 37.30 -9.73
C LEU A 543 -18.74 37.30 -11.25
N ALA A 544 -17.90 38.23 -11.76
CA ALA A 544 -17.49 38.26 -13.16
C ALA A 544 -16.48 37.15 -13.52
N ASN A 545 -15.70 36.66 -12.56
CA ASN A 545 -14.73 35.59 -12.74
C ASN A 545 -14.70 34.65 -11.51
N PRO A 546 -15.66 33.71 -11.41
CA PRO A 546 -15.79 32.83 -10.25
C PRO A 546 -14.65 31.82 -10.09
N SER A 547 -13.78 31.66 -11.10
CA SER A 547 -12.62 30.75 -11.09
C SER A 547 -11.28 31.49 -10.95
N ASN A 548 -11.30 32.78 -10.61
CA ASN A 548 -10.13 33.66 -10.40
C ASN A 548 -9.08 33.73 -11.54
N LEU A 549 -9.40 33.20 -12.73
CA LEU A 549 -8.45 33.05 -13.83
C LEU A 549 -7.76 34.38 -14.22
N PRO A 550 -6.52 34.35 -14.71
CA PRO A 550 -5.92 35.50 -15.39
C PRO A 550 -6.84 36.05 -16.48
N ILE A 551 -7.14 37.35 -16.38
CA ILE A 551 -7.99 38.09 -17.33
C ILE A 551 -7.22 39.26 -17.93
N VAL A 552 -7.38 39.44 -19.23
CA VAL A 552 -6.96 40.65 -19.96
C VAL A 552 -8.15 41.18 -20.77
N THR A 553 -8.43 42.48 -20.69
CA THR A 553 -9.46 43.11 -21.53
C THR A 553 -8.95 43.31 -22.95
N THR A 554 -9.81 43.11 -23.95
CA THR A 554 -9.40 43.33 -25.35
C THR A 554 -9.31 44.81 -25.69
N THR A 555 -10.28 45.60 -25.23
CA THR A 555 -10.31 47.07 -25.33
C THR A 555 -9.88 47.74 -24.02
N GLY A 556 -9.55 49.03 -24.10
CA GLY A 556 -9.36 49.89 -22.93
C GLY A 556 -10.69 50.36 -22.34
N VAL A 557 -10.67 51.55 -21.72
CA VAL A 557 -11.88 52.19 -21.15
C VAL A 557 -12.89 52.57 -22.26
N ASP A 558 -12.41 52.82 -23.48
CA ASP A 558 -13.25 53.06 -24.66
C ASP A 558 -13.71 51.74 -25.31
N LEU A 559 -15.01 51.61 -25.54
CA LEU A 559 -15.66 50.44 -26.16
C LEU A 559 -15.44 50.33 -27.68
N ASN A 560 -14.68 51.24 -28.27
CA ASN A 560 -14.47 51.34 -29.71
C ASN A 560 -13.34 50.41 -30.19
N VAL A 561 -13.58 49.71 -31.30
CA VAL A 561 -12.67 48.66 -31.81
C VAL A 561 -11.66 49.23 -32.80
N PHE A 562 -10.63 49.90 -32.28
CA PHE A 562 -9.63 50.60 -33.09
C PHE A 562 -8.48 49.70 -33.60
N THR A 563 -8.05 49.94 -34.83
CA THR A 563 -6.79 49.45 -35.40
C THR A 563 -5.72 50.54 -35.41
N PRO A 564 -4.41 50.20 -35.54
CA PRO A 564 -3.35 51.20 -35.66
C PRO A 564 -3.54 52.12 -36.88
N ARG A 565 -4.19 51.60 -37.95
CA ARG A 565 -4.44 52.33 -39.20
C ARG A 565 -5.70 53.20 -39.19
N THR A 566 -6.67 52.92 -38.32
CA THR A 566 -7.90 53.71 -38.20
C THR A 566 -7.80 54.81 -37.16
N GLU A 567 -6.92 54.67 -36.17
CA GLU A 567 -6.71 55.68 -35.14
C GLU A 567 -5.24 55.69 -34.65
N ILE A 568 -4.61 56.86 -34.69
CA ILE A 568 -3.25 57.05 -34.16
C ILE A 568 -3.34 57.21 -32.64
N GLN A 569 -3.27 56.08 -31.94
CA GLN A 569 -3.12 56.02 -30.49
C GLN A 569 -1.71 56.48 -30.08
N THR A 570 -1.62 57.53 -29.25
CA THR A 570 -0.35 58.08 -28.72
C THR A 570 -0.30 57.96 -27.20
N GLY A 571 0.75 57.35 -26.65
CA GLY A 571 0.94 57.20 -25.22
C GLY A 571 2.15 56.33 -24.87
N ALA A 572 2.43 56.15 -23.58
CA ALA A 572 3.48 55.25 -23.14
C ALA A 572 2.94 53.80 -23.09
N PHE A 573 3.68 52.84 -23.68
CA PHE A 573 3.23 51.45 -23.82
C PHE A 573 2.97 50.71 -22.49
N ASN A 574 3.48 51.26 -21.38
CA ASN A 574 3.39 50.72 -20.02
C ASN A 574 2.28 51.34 -19.17
N THR A 575 1.59 52.39 -19.64
CA THR A 575 0.45 53.01 -18.95
C THR A 575 -0.90 52.69 -19.60
N VAL A 576 -0.91 52.17 -20.82
CA VAL A 576 -2.13 51.80 -21.55
C VAL A 576 -2.68 50.44 -21.14
N VAL A 577 -3.99 50.39 -20.91
CA VAL A 577 -4.76 49.19 -20.54
C VAL A 577 -5.51 48.67 -21.77
N GLY A 578 -5.62 47.34 -21.89
CA GLY A 578 -6.28 46.65 -23.01
C GLY A 578 -5.31 46.18 -24.09
N ILE A 579 -5.53 44.98 -24.64
CA ILE A 579 -4.59 44.34 -25.57
C ILE A 579 -4.53 45.04 -26.93
N ASN A 580 -5.65 45.56 -27.44
CA ASN A 580 -5.71 46.29 -28.72
C ASN A 580 -5.06 47.66 -28.61
N THR A 581 -5.41 48.42 -27.57
CA THR A 581 -4.84 49.75 -27.27
C THR A 581 -3.33 49.68 -27.08
N ARG A 582 -2.84 48.71 -26.30
CA ARG A 582 -1.39 48.47 -26.15
C ARG A 582 -0.72 48.08 -27.47
N PHE A 583 -1.34 47.21 -28.27
CA PHE A 583 -0.84 46.85 -29.60
C PHE A 583 -0.79 48.06 -30.55
N ASN A 584 -1.82 48.90 -30.59
CA ASN A 584 -1.87 50.07 -31.47
C ASN A 584 -0.78 51.08 -31.10
N VAL A 585 -0.59 51.37 -29.81
CA VAL A 585 0.53 52.22 -29.34
C VAL A 585 1.88 51.64 -29.74
N LEU A 586 2.11 50.33 -29.51
CA LEU A 586 3.37 49.68 -29.88
C LEU A 586 3.62 49.67 -31.39
N TYR A 587 2.60 49.41 -32.21
CA TYR A 587 2.68 49.41 -33.65
C TYR A 587 3.01 50.81 -34.18
N ASN A 588 2.27 51.84 -33.72
CA ASN A 588 2.48 53.23 -34.10
C ASN A 588 3.85 53.77 -33.66
N LEU A 589 4.34 53.37 -32.48
CA LEU A 589 5.68 53.74 -32.00
C LEU A 589 6.77 53.21 -32.93
N VAL A 590 6.67 51.96 -33.39
CA VAL A 590 7.64 51.34 -34.30
C VAL A 590 7.47 51.84 -35.74
N GLU A 591 6.24 52.01 -36.24
CA GLU A 591 5.97 52.53 -37.60
C GLU A 591 6.45 53.99 -37.74
N ALA A 592 6.35 54.81 -36.68
CA ALA A 592 6.89 56.17 -36.66
C ALA A 592 8.42 56.24 -36.51
N ASP A 593 9.05 55.28 -35.82
CA ASP A 593 10.50 55.32 -35.53
C ASP A 593 11.40 54.96 -36.71
N VAL A 594 10.82 54.61 -37.87
CA VAL A 594 11.50 54.60 -39.19
C VAL A 594 12.15 55.96 -39.51
N THR A 595 11.85 57.01 -38.73
CA THR A 595 12.43 58.37 -38.81
C THR A 595 13.34 58.77 -37.63
N ASN A 596 13.77 57.84 -36.75
CA ASN A 596 14.64 58.05 -35.57
C ASN A 596 14.07 58.93 -34.43
N ALA A 597 12.76 59.18 -34.37
CA ALA A 597 12.18 60.12 -33.40
C ALA A 597 11.88 59.54 -32.00
N ASN A 598 11.70 58.22 -31.87
CA ASN A 598 11.16 57.55 -30.67
C ASN A 598 12.15 56.60 -29.98
N GLY A 599 13.26 56.23 -30.63
CA GLY A 599 14.40 55.54 -29.99
C GLY A 599 14.22 54.04 -29.77
N VAL A 600 13.28 53.39 -30.44
CA VAL A 600 13.09 51.93 -30.46
C VAL A 600 14.07 51.25 -31.43
N GLY A 601 14.36 51.88 -32.57
CA GLY A 601 15.24 51.39 -33.64
C GLY A 601 14.48 50.79 -34.84
N ASN A 602 15.23 50.25 -35.81
CA ASN A 602 14.71 49.59 -37.02
C ASN A 602 14.14 48.18 -36.71
N LEU A 603 13.26 48.08 -35.72
CA LEU A 603 12.57 46.84 -35.37
C LEU A 603 11.56 46.47 -36.46
N ASP A 604 11.55 45.21 -36.88
CA ASP A 604 10.53 44.70 -37.80
C ASP A 604 9.14 44.72 -37.13
N LEU A 605 8.16 45.36 -37.80
CA LEU A 605 6.76 45.41 -37.40
C LEU A 605 6.12 44.03 -37.22
N SER A 606 6.64 42.99 -37.89
CA SER A 606 6.21 41.60 -37.69
C SER A 606 6.38 41.12 -36.26
N ARG A 607 7.28 41.74 -35.47
CA ARG A 607 7.60 41.38 -34.09
C ARG A 607 6.71 42.05 -33.05
N ILE A 608 5.73 42.86 -33.47
CA ILE A 608 4.76 43.47 -32.57
C ILE A 608 3.48 42.63 -32.62
N HIS A 609 3.07 42.10 -31.46
CA HIS A 609 1.94 41.17 -31.36
C HIS A 609 0.91 41.61 -30.32
N ARG A 610 -0.35 41.23 -30.53
CA ARG A 610 -1.36 41.16 -29.48
C ARG A 610 -1.03 39.93 -28.63
N ALA A 611 -0.54 40.15 -27.42
CA ALA A 611 -0.06 39.08 -26.56
C ALA A 611 -0.36 39.27 -25.07
N ILE A 612 -0.37 38.15 -24.34
CA ILE A 612 -0.46 38.07 -22.88
C ILE A 612 0.81 37.40 -22.37
N ASP A 613 1.42 37.96 -21.33
CA ASP A 613 2.56 37.34 -20.64
C ASP A 613 2.06 36.79 -19.29
N LEU A 614 1.83 35.48 -19.23
CA LEU A 614 1.29 34.80 -18.05
C LEU A 614 2.24 34.85 -16.84
N ARG A 615 3.48 35.30 -16.99
CA ARG A 615 4.40 35.51 -15.86
C ARG A 615 4.07 36.76 -15.06
N VAL A 616 3.49 37.77 -15.70
CA VAL A 616 3.25 39.09 -15.10
C VAL A 616 1.79 39.52 -15.13
N THR A 617 0.93 38.80 -15.85
CA THR A 617 -0.52 38.94 -15.78
C THR A 617 -1.00 38.39 -14.44
N PRO A 618 -1.64 39.19 -13.57
CA PRO A 618 -2.17 38.71 -12.30
C PRO A 618 -3.46 37.89 -12.49
N MET A 619 -3.83 37.18 -11.43
CA MET A 619 -5.15 36.62 -11.20
C MET A 619 -6.21 37.72 -11.06
N ALA A 620 -7.49 37.38 -11.12
CA ALA A 620 -8.57 38.37 -11.09
C ALA A 620 -8.71 39.11 -9.75
N ASP A 621 -8.32 38.48 -8.65
CA ASP A 621 -8.21 39.08 -7.32
C ASP A 621 -6.97 39.99 -7.15
N GLY A 622 -6.09 40.06 -8.15
CA GLY A 622 -4.83 40.80 -8.13
C GLY A 622 -3.61 39.97 -7.67
N THR A 623 -3.80 38.71 -7.28
CA THR A 623 -2.71 37.81 -6.88
C THR A 623 -1.74 37.60 -8.06
N PRO A 624 -0.44 37.84 -7.89
CA PRO A 624 0.52 37.62 -8.97
C PRO A 624 0.65 36.15 -9.37
N SER A 625 0.93 35.91 -10.65
CA SER A 625 1.09 34.56 -11.22
C SER A 625 2.22 33.76 -10.55
N PRO A 626 2.06 32.43 -10.34
CA PRO A 626 3.14 31.56 -9.86
C PRO A 626 4.31 31.45 -10.85
N LEU A 627 4.11 31.83 -12.12
CA LEU A 627 5.16 31.91 -13.15
C LEU A 627 6.00 33.20 -13.06
N ASN A 628 5.71 34.11 -12.11
CA ASN A 628 6.40 35.39 -12.01
C ASN A 628 7.86 35.21 -11.57
N PRO A 629 8.85 35.68 -12.38
CA PRO A 629 10.27 35.50 -12.06
C PRO A 629 10.70 36.16 -10.75
N GLY A 630 9.94 37.15 -10.25
CA GLY A 630 10.21 37.82 -8.97
C GLY A 630 10.11 36.91 -7.75
N TYR A 631 9.30 35.85 -7.79
CA TYR A 631 9.25 34.88 -6.68
C TYR A 631 10.34 33.81 -6.76
N GLY A 632 10.85 33.49 -7.95
CA GLY A 632 11.92 32.49 -8.09
C GLY A 632 11.49 31.04 -7.85
N PHE A 633 10.19 30.73 -7.95
CA PHE A 633 9.72 29.35 -8.05
C PHE A 633 10.15 28.71 -9.38
N LYS A 634 10.36 27.39 -9.38
CA LYS A 634 10.56 26.59 -10.61
C LYS A 634 9.25 26.17 -11.29
N ALA A 635 8.27 27.07 -11.32
CA ALA A 635 6.96 26.84 -11.92
C ALA A 635 7.03 26.78 -13.46
N SER A 636 6.26 25.87 -14.05
CA SER A 636 6.12 25.71 -15.50
C SER A 636 4.68 25.33 -15.88
N ILE A 637 4.29 25.56 -17.13
CA ILE A 637 2.95 25.23 -17.64
C ILE A 637 2.95 23.77 -18.12
N VAL A 638 1.96 22.98 -17.69
CA VAL A 638 1.73 21.63 -18.21
C VAL A 638 1.26 21.72 -19.67
N PRO A 639 1.96 21.13 -20.67
CA PRO A 639 1.59 21.28 -22.08
C PRO A 639 0.19 20.75 -22.39
N GLY A 640 -0.56 21.50 -23.21
CA GLY A 640 -1.92 21.15 -23.62
C GLY A 640 -2.97 21.20 -22.50
N SER A 641 -2.60 21.67 -21.30
CA SER A 641 -3.53 21.87 -20.17
C SER A 641 -4.35 23.15 -20.29
N GLU A 642 -3.99 24.03 -21.21
CA GLU A 642 -4.54 25.36 -21.35
C GLU A 642 -5.93 25.37 -22.02
N ILE A 643 -6.77 26.26 -21.51
CA ILE A 643 -8.09 26.57 -22.07
C ILE A 643 -8.17 28.08 -22.15
N ILE A 644 -8.34 28.59 -23.38
CA ILE A 644 -8.40 30.02 -23.65
C ILE A 644 -9.77 30.34 -24.21
N GLU A 645 -10.48 31.23 -23.52
CA GLU A 645 -11.82 31.68 -23.88
C GLU A 645 -11.79 33.18 -24.11
N GLY A 646 -12.36 33.63 -25.21
CA GLY A 646 -12.41 35.04 -25.59
C GLY A 646 -13.57 35.34 -26.54
N PRO A 647 -13.80 36.61 -26.90
CA PRO A 647 -14.89 36.99 -27.79
C PRO A 647 -14.69 36.43 -29.21
N ASP A 648 -15.78 36.03 -29.87
CA ASP A 648 -15.72 35.44 -31.21
C ASP A 648 -15.25 36.43 -32.28
N GLN A 649 -14.13 36.10 -32.94
CA GLN A 649 -13.53 36.90 -34.01
C GLN A 649 -14.13 36.61 -35.41
N SER A 650 -15.08 35.68 -35.53
CA SER A 650 -15.62 35.22 -36.82
C SER A 650 -16.55 36.26 -37.47
N PRO A 651 -16.28 36.74 -38.71
CA PRO A 651 -17.16 37.70 -39.37
C PRO A 651 -18.45 37.05 -39.90
N GLY A 652 -19.62 37.60 -39.54
CA GLY A 652 -20.92 37.12 -40.02
C GLY A 652 -22.14 37.90 -39.49
N VAL A 653 -23.32 37.63 -40.03
CA VAL A 653 -24.59 38.16 -39.51
C VAL A 653 -24.92 37.42 -38.21
N GLY A 654 -24.79 38.13 -37.09
CA GLY A 654 -24.66 37.53 -35.76
C GLY A 654 -23.28 37.73 -35.14
N TYR A 655 -22.65 38.88 -35.41
CA TYR A 655 -21.42 39.37 -34.77
C TYR A 655 -21.68 39.71 -33.30
N ASP A 656 -21.97 38.68 -32.52
CA ASP A 656 -22.31 38.76 -31.11
C ASP A 656 -21.03 38.89 -30.28
N THR A 657 -20.64 40.13 -30.01
CA THR A 657 -19.50 40.47 -29.16
C THR A 657 -19.69 40.04 -27.70
N THR A 658 -20.87 39.54 -27.31
CA THR A 658 -21.11 38.94 -25.98
C THR A 658 -20.85 37.42 -25.96
N ARG A 659 -20.69 36.78 -27.13
CA ARG A 659 -20.43 35.34 -27.23
C ARG A 659 -18.94 35.02 -27.05
N TYR A 660 -18.65 34.32 -25.96
CA TYR A 660 -17.34 33.73 -25.72
C TYR A 660 -17.20 32.40 -26.48
N VAL A 661 -16.04 32.20 -27.10
CA VAL A 661 -15.64 30.97 -27.78
C VAL A 661 -14.28 30.52 -27.28
N ARG A 662 -14.06 29.20 -27.27
CA ARG A 662 -12.74 28.62 -27.00
C ARG A 662 -11.86 28.79 -28.23
N TYR A 663 -10.69 29.40 -28.06
CA TYR A 663 -9.71 29.52 -29.14
C TYR A 663 -8.96 28.20 -29.35
N ASN A 664 -8.44 28.01 -30.56
CA ASN A 664 -7.69 26.81 -30.96
C ASN A 664 -6.18 27.07 -30.98
N ARG A 665 -5.39 26.15 -30.43
CA ARG A 665 -3.93 26.24 -30.46
C ARG A 665 -3.40 26.02 -31.89
N VAL A 666 -2.40 26.78 -32.27
CA VAL A 666 -1.58 26.58 -33.48
C VAL A 666 -0.08 26.65 -33.16
N ASN A 667 0.77 26.20 -34.09
CA ASN A 667 2.23 26.21 -33.95
C ASN A 667 2.93 27.32 -34.78
N ALA A 668 2.17 28.12 -35.51
CA ALA A 668 2.63 29.24 -36.35
C ALA A 668 1.73 30.47 -36.10
N ASP A 669 1.94 31.58 -36.82
CA ASP A 669 1.22 32.83 -36.56
C ASP A 669 -0.32 32.64 -36.48
N PRO A 670 -0.95 33.03 -35.36
CA PRO A 670 -2.35 32.73 -35.09
C PRO A 670 -3.30 33.62 -35.89
N GLY A 671 -4.28 32.99 -36.54
CA GLY A 671 -5.40 33.66 -37.18
C GLY A 671 -6.61 33.86 -36.26
N VAL A 672 -7.77 34.00 -36.88
CA VAL A 672 -9.09 34.18 -36.24
C VAL A 672 -9.36 33.05 -35.23
N ASN A 673 -9.68 33.39 -33.98
CA ASN A 673 -9.94 32.46 -32.88
C ASN A 673 -8.81 31.43 -32.64
N GLN A 674 -7.55 31.81 -32.91
CA GLN A 674 -6.38 30.97 -32.69
C GLN A 674 -5.37 31.62 -31.73
N TYR A 675 -4.49 30.81 -31.16
CA TYR A 675 -3.38 31.27 -30.33
C TYR A 675 -2.12 30.40 -30.46
N VAL A 676 -0.97 30.97 -30.11
CA VAL A 676 0.30 30.25 -29.88
C VAL A 676 0.72 30.44 -28.43
N ILE A 677 1.28 29.41 -27.80
CA ILE A 677 1.85 29.47 -26.44
C ILE A 677 3.30 28.96 -26.39
N ASN A 678 4.14 29.62 -25.61
CA ASN A 678 5.47 29.12 -25.25
C ASN A 678 5.42 28.29 -23.95
N TYR A 679 5.69 26.98 -24.02
CA TYR A 679 5.81 26.12 -22.83
C TYR A 679 7.20 26.12 -22.19
N LYS A 680 8.21 26.64 -22.91
CA LYS A 680 9.59 26.78 -22.44
C LYS A 680 10.17 28.09 -22.94
N ASP A 681 11.28 28.50 -22.34
CA ASP A 681 12.07 29.61 -22.87
C ASP A 681 12.70 29.22 -24.21
N ARG A 682 12.56 30.11 -25.19
CA ARG A 682 13.19 30.02 -26.50
C ARG A 682 14.54 30.75 -26.46
N PRO A 683 15.52 30.37 -27.31
CA PRO A 683 16.80 31.07 -27.37
C PRO A 683 16.60 32.57 -27.66
N GLU A 684 17.06 33.43 -26.75
CA GLU A 684 17.05 34.88 -26.95
C GLU A 684 18.04 35.28 -28.07
N PRO A 685 17.80 36.37 -28.82
CA PRO A 685 18.78 36.92 -29.74
C PRO A 685 20.05 37.28 -28.97
N GLY A 686 21.22 36.84 -29.45
CA GLY A 686 22.46 37.04 -28.71
C GLY A 686 23.71 36.56 -29.42
N LEU A 687 24.84 36.64 -28.73
CA LEU A 687 26.13 36.07 -29.13
C LEU A 687 26.68 35.19 -28.01
N LEU A 688 27.40 34.13 -28.36
CA LEU A 688 28.20 33.40 -27.38
C LEU A 688 29.39 34.26 -26.99
N ASN A 689 29.61 34.47 -25.69
CA ASN A 689 30.84 35.09 -25.20
C ASN A 689 32.04 34.12 -25.35
N GLY A 690 33.24 34.60 -25.02
CA GLY A 690 34.47 33.78 -25.06
C GLY A 690 34.48 32.55 -24.13
N SER A 691 33.46 32.38 -23.29
CA SER A 691 33.26 31.21 -22.42
C SER A 691 32.11 30.30 -22.90
N GLY A 692 31.57 30.52 -24.10
CA GLY A 692 30.48 29.72 -24.66
C GLY A 692 29.10 29.98 -24.06
N VAL A 693 28.94 31.03 -23.25
CA VAL A 693 27.64 31.41 -22.66
C VAL A 693 26.94 32.42 -23.58
N LEU A 694 25.66 32.18 -23.87
CA LEU A 694 24.84 33.10 -24.65
C LEU A 694 24.59 34.40 -23.85
N VAL A 695 25.08 35.51 -24.37
CA VAL A 695 24.79 36.86 -23.89
C VAL A 695 23.70 37.45 -24.80
N PRO A 696 22.51 37.79 -24.26
CA PRO A 696 21.45 38.41 -25.04
C PRO A 696 21.87 39.75 -25.62
N ASP A 697 21.67 39.91 -26.93
CA ASP A 697 21.94 41.10 -27.72
C ASP A 697 20.79 41.29 -28.72
N TYR A 698 19.87 42.18 -28.34
CA TYR A 698 18.68 42.50 -29.12
C TYR A 698 18.94 43.54 -30.22
N THR A 699 20.16 44.11 -30.35
CA THR A 699 20.48 44.96 -31.51
C THR A 699 20.40 44.18 -32.82
N ARG A 700 20.66 42.86 -32.75
CA ARG A 700 20.58 41.90 -33.87
C ARG A 700 19.19 41.75 -34.48
N ILE A 701 18.13 42.19 -33.79
CA ILE A 701 16.75 42.21 -34.32
C ILE A 701 16.25 43.63 -34.63
N GLY A 702 17.14 44.62 -34.65
CA GLY A 702 16.85 46.01 -35.03
C GLY A 702 16.65 46.99 -33.87
N LEU A 703 16.74 46.56 -32.61
CA LEU A 703 16.58 47.48 -31.47
C LEU A 703 17.76 48.47 -31.36
N SER A 704 17.44 49.71 -31.01
CA SER A 704 18.42 50.75 -30.76
C SER A 704 19.16 50.54 -29.42
N GLY A 705 20.33 51.18 -29.27
CA GLY A 705 21.02 51.24 -27.97
C GLY A 705 20.21 51.92 -26.86
N ALA A 706 19.27 52.81 -27.20
CA ALA A 706 18.37 53.45 -26.23
C ALA A 706 17.25 52.50 -25.76
N ALA A 707 16.72 51.65 -26.63
CA ALA A 707 15.71 50.64 -26.29
C ALA A 707 16.27 49.55 -25.33
N ILE A 708 17.57 49.31 -25.41
CA ILE A 708 18.31 48.32 -24.59
C ILE A 708 18.93 48.99 -23.35
N ALA A 709 18.92 50.32 -23.24
CA ALA A 709 19.48 51.02 -22.08
C ALA A 709 18.80 50.59 -20.76
N GLY A 710 19.60 50.16 -19.79
CA GLY A 710 19.11 49.64 -18.51
C GLY A 710 18.40 48.28 -18.57
N PHE A 711 18.41 47.58 -19.70
CA PHE A 711 17.91 46.22 -19.80
C PHE A 711 18.83 45.25 -19.03
N ASN A 712 18.22 44.36 -18.25
CA ASN A 712 18.90 43.22 -17.63
C ASN A 712 18.13 41.94 -17.96
N PRO A 713 18.72 40.95 -18.66
CA PRO A 713 18.01 39.74 -19.05
C PRO A 713 17.56 38.87 -17.86
N THR A 714 18.14 39.05 -16.66
CA THR A 714 17.79 38.28 -15.46
C THR A 714 16.70 38.91 -14.59
N ILE A 715 16.35 40.19 -14.82
CA ILE A 715 15.38 40.94 -14.01
C ILE A 715 14.31 41.53 -14.93
N TYR A 716 13.05 41.13 -14.72
CA TYR A 716 11.93 41.72 -15.44
C TYR A 716 11.73 43.19 -15.06
N SER A 717 11.58 44.07 -16.05
CA SER A 717 11.26 45.48 -15.85
C SER A 717 10.09 45.90 -16.75
N GLY A 718 8.95 46.20 -16.13
CA GLY A 718 7.74 46.63 -16.84
C GLY A 718 7.84 48.02 -17.51
N THR A 719 8.88 48.80 -17.20
CA THR A 719 9.12 50.12 -17.81
C THR A 719 10.15 50.09 -18.94
N ASN A 720 10.99 49.07 -19.01
CA ASN A 720 11.96 48.91 -20.11
C ASN A 720 11.30 48.21 -21.30
N PHE A 721 11.37 48.82 -22.49
CA PHE A 721 10.75 48.29 -23.71
C PHE A 721 11.22 46.87 -24.04
N THR A 722 12.54 46.63 -23.98
CA THR A 722 13.12 45.32 -24.29
C THR A 722 12.61 44.24 -23.33
N SER A 723 12.54 44.51 -22.01
CA SER A 723 12.05 43.54 -21.02
C SER A 723 10.52 43.34 -21.02
N ALA A 724 9.75 44.39 -21.30
CA ALA A 724 8.28 44.37 -21.20
C ALA A 724 7.52 44.00 -22.50
N VAL A 725 8.19 44.07 -23.66
CA VAL A 725 7.56 43.88 -24.99
C VAL A 725 8.25 42.78 -25.80
N ILE A 726 9.58 42.77 -25.83
CA ILE A 726 10.37 41.92 -26.73
C ILE A 726 10.83 40.63 -26.05
N GLN A 727 11.45 40.73 -24.87
CA GLN A 727 11.90 39.58 -24.09
C GLN A 727 10.79 38.54 -23.84
N PRO A 728 9.52 38.90 -23.53
CA PRO A 728 8.46 37.92 -23.28
C PRO A 728 8.26 36.93 -24.43
N GLN A 729 8.47 37.34 -25.69
CA GLN A 729 8.33 36.49 -26.89
C GLN A 729 9.23 35.24 -26.85
N TYR A 730 10.31 35.31 -26.08
CA TYR A 730 11.30 34.25 -25.87
C TYR A 730 11.12 33.50 -24.55
N LYS A 731 10.07 33.80 -23.78
CA LYS A 731 9.86 33.26 -22.43
C LYS A 731 8.64 32.37 -22.34
N THR A 732 8.71 31.46 -21.38
CA THR A 732 7.61 30.57 -20.96
C THR A 732 6.37 31.39 -20.57
N GLY A 733 5.17 30.94 -20.96
CA GLY A 733 3.91 31.62 -20.64
C GLY A 733 3.56 32.81 -21.54
N TYR A 734 4.32 33.05 -22.61
CA TYR A 734 3.93 33.98 -23.66
C TYR A 734 2.81 33.40 -24.52
N LEU A 735 1.71 34.15 -24.63
CA LEU A 735 0.53 33.84 -25.44
C LEU A 735 0.35 34.87 -26.54
N GLN A 736 0.40 34.44 -27.80
CA GLN A 736 0.19 35.28 -28.98
C GLN A 736 -1.21 35.05 -29.56
N PHE A 737 -1.88 36.12 -29.98
CA PHE A 737 -3.19 36.13 -30.63
C PHE A 737 -3.11 36.77 -32.02
N ASN A 738 -4.21 36.74 -32.79
CA ASN A 738 -4.31 37.40 -34.08
C ASN A 738 -3.79 38.84 -34.03
N SER A 739 -2.65 39.06 -34.66
CA SER A 739 -1.89 40.32 -34.62
C SER A 739 -1.98 41.08 -35.95
N ASN A 740 -2.93 40.71 -36.81
CA ASN A 740 -3.21 41.45 -38.05
C ASN A 740 -3.53 42.93 -37.71
N PRO A 741 -2.78 43.91 -38.25
CA PRO A 741 -3.02 45.32 -37.95
C PRO A 741 -4.40 45.77 -38.43
N ASN A 742 -4.97 45.15 -39.47
CA ASN A 742 -6.27 45.53 -40.03
C ASN A 742 -7.47 44.89 -39.33
N GLN A 743 -7.25 43.97 -38.38
CA GLN A 743 -8.30 43.23 -37.67
C GLN A 743 -8.04 43.29 -36.17
N PRO A 744 -8.77 44.12 -35.41
CA PRO A 744 -8.65 44.18 -33.97
C PRO A 744 -9.41 43.02 -33.31
N LEU A 745 -9.06 42.69 -32.06
CA LEU A 745 -9.85 41.72 -31.29
C LEU A 745 -11.19 42.37 -30.86
N PRO A 746 -12.34 41.68 -30.94
CA PRO A 746 -13.62 42.27 -30.53
C PRO A 746 -13.64 42.66 -29.04
N PRO A 747 -14.49 43.61 -28.61
CA PRO A 747 -14.65 43.99 -27.20
C PRO A 747 -15.02 42.79 -26.33
N GLY A 748 -14.36 42.65 -25.17
CA GLY A 748 -14.57 41.55 -24.25
C GLY A 748 -13.38 41.30 -23.33
N GLN A 749 -13.37 40.14 -22.68
CA GLN A 749 -12.26 39.64 -21.87
C GLN A 749 -11.64 38.40 -22.51
N ILE A 750 -10.36 38.19 -22.32
CA ILE A 750 -9.70 36.90 -22.58
C ILE A 750 -9.41 36.26 -21.23
N ARG A 751 -9.87 35.02 -21.05
CA ARG A 751 -9.69 34.20 -19.85
C ARG A 751 -8.72 33.07 -20.19
N VAL A 752 -7.76 32.81 -19.30
CA VAL A 752 -6.76 31.77 -19.50
C VAL A 752 -6.74 30.81 -18.32
N TYR A 753 -7.24 29.60 -18.51
CA TYR A 753 -6.97 28.46 -17.62
C TYR A 753 -5.72 27.73 -18.09
N TYR A 754 -4.94 27.19 -17.16
CA TYR A 754 -3.85 26.24 -17.40
C TYR A 754 -3.55 25.47 -16.11
N ARG A 755 -2.78 24.38 -16.20
CA ARG A 755 -2.20 23.71 -15.03
C ARG A 755 -0.73 24.09 -14.87
N VAL A 756 -0.30 24.26 -13.63
CA VAL A 756 1.07 24.58 -13.22
C VAL A 756 1.71 23.34 -12.61
N GLN A 757 2.97 23.07 -12.96
CA GLN A 757 3.80 22.04 -12.35
C GLN A 757 5.16 22.61 -11.92
N PHE A 758 5.75 22.00 -10.89
CA PHE A 758 7.02 22.45 -10.29
C PHE A 758 8.16 21.43 -10.44
N THR A 759 7.94 20.33 -11.16
CA THR A 759 8.88 19.20 -11.38
C THR A 759 9.89 19.43 -12.51
N ALA A 760 9.88 20.61 -13.13
CA ALA A 760 10.68 20.93 -14.30
C ALA A 760 12.05 21.51 -13.93
N ALA A 761 13.08 21.15 -14.70
CA ALA A 761 14.38 21.79 -14.61
C ALA A 761 14.29 23.28 -14.96
N ARG A 762 14.90 24.13 -14.13
CA ARG A 762 14.95 25.59 -14.34
C ARG A 762 15.64 25.91 -15.68
N SER A 763 15.01 26.78 -16.47
CA SER A 763 15.62 27.44 -17.64
C SER A 763 16.97 28.06 -17.25
N GLY A 764 18.07 27.50 -17.78
CA GLY A 764 19.45 27.92 -17.47
C GLY A 764 20.33 26.89 -16.76
N SER A 765 19.80 25.75 -16.28
CA SER A 765 20.62 24.62 -15.83
C SER A 765 21.18 23.82 -17.01
N ASN A 766 22.46 23.39 -16.94
CA ASN A 766 23.20 22.80 -18.07
C ASN A 766 22.47 21.62 -18.75
N ALA A 767 21.94 21.86 -19.96
CA ALA A 767 21.12 20.89 -20.71
C ALA A 767 21.88 19.67 -21.28
N ASN A 768 23.18 19.54 -20.99
CA ASN A 768 24.12 18.66 -21.68
C ASN A 768 24.40 17.30 -21.00
N LEU A 769 23.70 16.95 -19.91
CA LEU A 769 23.76 15.60 -19.36
C LEU A 769 22.63 14.72 -19.95
N PRO A 770 22.95 13.62 -20.66
CA PRO A 770 21.96 12.66 -21.10
C PRO A 770 21.39 11.90 -19.89
N GLY A 771 20.06 11.84 -19.76
CA GLY A 771 19.37 11.00 -18.77
C GLY A 771 18.96 11.66 -17.44
N ALA A 772 19.46 12.86 -17.10
CA ALA A 772 19.12 13.56 -15.86
C ALA A 772 18.49 14.94 -16.16
N ARG A 773 17.17 14.97 -16.44
CA ARG A 773 16.46 16.19 -16.85
C ARG A 773 15.22 16.57 -16.02
N GLN A 774 14.86 15.75 -15.03
CA GLN A 774 13.60 15.85 -14.28
C GLN A 774 13.85 15.48 -12.82
N ASP A 775 13.01 16.00 -11.92
CA ASP A 775 13.00 15.55 -10.52
C ASP A 775 12.47 14.11 -10.43
N THR A 776 13.03 13.33 -9.50
CA THR A 776 12.66 11.92 -9.30
C THR A 776 11.96 11.72 -7.97
N PHE A 777 10.99 10.80 -7.95
CA PHE A 777 10.22 10.44 -6.77
C PHE A 777 10.47 8.99 -6.41
N ALA A 778 10.64 8.70 -5.12
CA ALA A 778 10.41 7.37 -4.59
C ALA A 778 9.54 7.42 -3.34
N VAL A 779 8.88 6.30 -3.07
CA VAL A 779 7.95 6.17 -1.95
C VAL A 779 8.41 5.02 -1.06
N ASP A 780 8.63 5.31 0.21
CA ASP A 780 8.63 4.34 1.29
C ASP A 780 7.19 4.22 1.80
N TYR A 781 6.64 3.02 1.87
CA TYR A 781 5.28 2.82 2.37
C TYR A 781 5.08 1.41 2.90
N ASP A 782 4.17 1.30 3.87
CA ASP A 782 3.67 0.00 4.27
C ASP A 782 2.65 -0.46 3.23
N SER A 783 3.09 -1.37 2.37
CA SER A 783 2.26 -1.94 1.32
C SER A 783 1.31 -2.98 1.93
N ARG A 784 0.07 -2.55 2.18
CA ARG A 784 -1.04 -3.46 2.51
C ARG A 784 -1.43 -4.37 1.33
N GLU A 785 -0.91 -4.13 0.13
CA GLU A 785 -1.05 -5.07 -0.97
C GLU A 785 -0.20 -6.33 -0.80
N LEU A 786 0.85 -6.36 0.03
CA LEU A 786 1.74 -7.52 0.10
C LEU A 786 1.82 -8.06 1.53
N MET A 787 1.19 -9.22 1.73
CA MET A 787 1.26 -9.97 2.99
C MET A 787 2.32 -11.06 2.87
N ASN A 788 3.33 -11.03 3.76
CA ASN A 788 4.24 -12.14 3.97
C ASN A 788 3.62 -13.14 4.95
N VAL A 789 3.47 -14.38 4.49
CA VAL A 789 3.13 -15.52 5.33
C VAL A 789 4.43 -16.29 5.60
N LEU A 790 4.87 -16.31 6.86
CA LEU A 790 5.92 -17.20 7.33
C LEU A 790 5.25 -18.37 8.05
N LEU A 791 5.53 -19.60 7.61
CA LEU A 791 5.03 -20.82 8.24
C LEU A 791 6.20 -21.78 8.47
N THR A 792 6.46 -22.11 9.73
CA THR A 792 7.39 -23.14 10.16
C THR A 792 6.61 -24.34 10.64
N ILE A 793 6.92 -25.52 10.11
CA ILE A 793 6.40 -26.79 10.58
C ILE A 793 7.48 -27.51 11.38
N ARG A 794 7.13 -27.96 12.59
CA ARG A 794 8.01 -28.65 13.55
C ARG A 794 7.47 -30.06 13.80
N ASN A 795 8.04 -31.07 13.15
CA ASN A 795 7.57 -32.45 13.21
C ASN A 795 8.31 -33.28 14.28
N TYR A 796 7.57 -34.00 15.13
CA TYR A 796 8.09 -34.96 16.10
C TYR A 796 7.89 -36.40 15.58
N PRO A 797 8.95 -37.07 15.09
CA PRO A 797 8.83 -38.45 14.61
C PRO A 797 8.44 -39.42 15.75
N GLN A 798 7.67 -40.47 15.45
CA GLN A 798 7.29 -41.47 16.46
C GLN A 798 8.49 -42.36 16.85
N SER A 799 9.26 -41.90 17.84
CA SER A 799 10.34 -42.63 18.52
C SER A 799 10.35 -42.29 20.02
N SER A 800 11.11 -43.04 20.83
CA SER A 800 11.25 -42.81 22.28
C SER A 800 12.04 -41.54 22.64
N ALA A 801 12.77 -40.96 21.68
CA ALA A 801 13.51 -39.72 21.82
C ALA A 801 13.42 -38.92 20.50
N PRO A 802 12.30 -38.24 20.24
CA PRO A 802 12.12 -37.50 18.99
C PRO A 802 13.02 -36.27 18.96
N ASN A 803 13.93 -36.20 17.99
CA ASN A 803 14.55 -34.94 17.59
C ASN A 803 13.58 -34.26 16.60
N PRO A 804 13.10 -33.03 16.90
CA PRO A 804 12.16 -32.34 16.04
C PRO A 804 12.84 -31.89 14.73
N GLN A 805 12.12 -32.02 13.62
CA GLN A 805 12.54 -31.53 12.30
C GLN A 805 11.77 -30.28 11.94
N ASN A 806 12.48 -29.20 11.57
CA ASN A 806 11.89 -27.91 11.26
C ASN A 806 11.96 -27.61 9.75
N VAL A 807 10.83 -27.22 9.15
CA VAL A 807 10.73 -26.74 7.76
C VAL A 807 10.11 -25.35 7.78
N THR A 808 10.84 -24.31 7.37
CA THR A 808 10.31 -22.95 7.25
C THR A 808 10.00 -22.63 5.79
N LEU A 809 8.76 -22.24 5.52
CA LEU A 809 8.30 -21.76 4.23
C LEU A 809 7.91 -20.28 4.34
N LYS A 810 8.15 -19.54 3.26
CA LYS A 810 7.73 -18.15 3.10
C LYS A 810 6.93 -18.04 1.81
N ALA A 811 5.77 -17.40 1.87
CA ALA A 811 5.07 -16.93 0.67
C ALA A 811 4.68 -15.46 0.80
N THR A 812 4.53 -14.83 -0.34
CA THR A 812 3.90 -13.52 -0.51
C THR A 812 2.51 -13.72 -1.10
N ALA A 813 1.55 -12.90 -0.68
CA ALA A 813 0.20 -12.88 -1.20
C ALA A 813 -0.20 -11.44 -1.52
N ARG A 814 -0.71 -11.19 -2.74
CA ARG A 814 -1.16 -9.84 -3.15
C ARG A 814 -2.62 -9.60 -2.74
N VAL A 815 -2.85 -8.71 -1.78
CA VAL A 815 -4.19 -8.27 -1.33
C VAL A 815 -4.73 -7.20 -2.29
N ARG A 816 -6.03 -7.23 -2.58
CA ARG A 816 -6.70 -6.22 -3.43
C ARG A 816 -7.21 -5.00 -2.65
N ASN A 817 -7.50 -5.20 -1.36
CA ASN A 817 -7.75 -4.19 -0.33
C ASN A 817 -8.67 -3.01 -0.70
N TYR A 818 -9.88 -3.29 -1.19
CA TYR A 818 -10.87 -2.29 -1.61
C TYR A 818 -11.66 -1.61 -0.50
N LEU A 819 -11.50 -2.01 0.78
CA LEU A 819 -12.24 -1.43 1.91
C LEU A 819 -11.36 -0.51 2.73
N ARG A 820 -11.78 0.75 2.82
CA ARG A 820 -11.48 1.68 3.92
C ARG A 820 -12.82 2.04 4.57
#